data_AF-A0A258GET3-F1
#
_entry.id   AF-A0A258GET3-F1
#
_cell.length_a   1.000
_cell.length_b   1.000
_cell.length_c   1.000
_cell.angle_alpha   90.00
_cell.angle_beta   90.00
_cell.angle_gamma   90.00
#
_symmetry.space_group_name_H-M   'P 1'
#
loop_
_entity.id
_entity.type
_entity.pdbx_description
1 polymer ?
#
loop_
_entity_poly.entity_id
_entity_poly.type
_entity_poly.pdbx_seq_one_letter_code
_entity_poly.pdbx_strand_id
1 'polypeptide(L)'
;MSDILAKTDAERAARHEQLLEWERISGTGGVGDVIEARVVSQDPEGFFTTNWTAIDTVSGAGTYIGALNVSIARPWYKVQVRIQSAPATTAITSNRFAVGYVMANWGQSESARGYETAKDYIPMPALASVEDQVRNLANPGMCGRTSVATLNVAAPGNLPAGFTLSGNILTVTGTQLVTDWHFPDYQIETANGADVTFDQCLFTRTNSGTNGFAVYARTGSVARISNCTATGNGDVGGWAAAFREEDSGGTSGYGFMVLDRCKITGLSADGAKLVAGQARWCYVQSIQNIANIFAYNGSTTYQTGDRVYNTSGWAFQSKIDGNTNPLPASKQSDANWLLLDPHTDLITIEKAYKNVVVENCLLDMTGHVPANGGIGGNNNIRVQPSANLTNGWAGEITIRQNVCLRDSALATFPFQITTSVLTTVNFSGNWLTPYNTSTYIYAVTAGQSVTWQGNVKASDGTAVALPTNCVSISYTPESTDDAIQHILNSRSPIGSGTVQHVFETTGTGRTSSLRAMANVALLTLTGYKCVFLHHTVSGTGFNEALSNTDALRRFSDELTIHNYATVNGVHVGTCYSSWYASPAALALNYGYAVYELFSRRAWADGSAKTLPYAYIGGATVQNDWNLLYDTTKTRWALLGPHARPAAEAMANSLRTPTGVQFTMKNYARCRGGVRAATGDARAVGYLLPQGLEPHNWEIGNLNSAPALLDYLHPALDTLDGSGQYLTQLMLGALRSIGVLKWPVPEFDQVFWAADGSYVEVWSSAGDVTTTRKQRGMASIGTSEAHWTDCFGWEWCVGAPDTYDGVGLTPINSATIVAADGSGASASQGRVRLVKPSGTFAAGDTVFFGGGAGTGTLVHPADVNNRAWLNLPIVMVGALQADGTPGGVSVRPMVSLTRP
;
A
#
# COMPACT_ATOMS: atom_id res chain seq x y z
N MET A 1 -12.90 35.19 -0.56
CA MET A 1 -11.50 34.69 -0.57
C MET A 1 -11.19 33.80 0.65
N SER A 2 -11.85 34.01 1.80
CA SER A 2 -11.77 33.12 2.98
C SER A 2 -12.50 31.77 2.83
N ASP A 3 -13.53 31.68 1.98
CA ASP A 3 -14.32 30.44 1.79
C ASP A 3 -13.69 29.38 0.86
N ILE A 4 -12.59 29.72 0.16
CA ILE A 4 -11.89 28.79 -0.74
C ILE A 4 -10.76 28.06 0.00
N LEU A 5 -10.13 28.71 0.99
CA LEU A 5 -9.12 28.08 1.86
C LEU A 5 -9.75 27.12 2.89
N ALA A 6 -10.98 27.39 3.35
CA ALA A 6 -11.70 26.50 4.26
C ALA A 6 -12.18 25.18 3.59
N LYS A 7 -12.38 25.17 2.26
CA LYS A 7 -12.75 23.96 1.51
C LYS A 7 -11.55 23.04 1.24
N THR A 8 -10.36 23.59 1.03
CA THR A 8 -9.13 22.81 0.85
C THR A 8 -8.71 22.06 2.11
N ASP A 9 -8.95 22.61 3.30
CA ASP A 9 -8.66 21.92 4.56
C ASP A 9 -9.70 20.83 4.89
N ALA A 10 -10.97 21.03 4.51
CA ALA A 10 -12.02 20.02 4.66
C ALA A 10 -11.84 18.85 3.67
N GLU A 11 -11.36 19.10 2.45
CA GLU A 11 -11.05 18.06 1.46
C GLU A 11 -9.75 17.30 1.78
N ARG A 12 -8.73 17.97 2.35
CA ARG A 12 -7.55 17.32 2.95
C ARG A 12 -7.92 16.46 4.16
N ALA A 13 -8.77 16.97 5.05
CA ALA A 13 -9.30 16.24 6.19
C ALA A 13 -10.20 15.05 5.78
N ALA A 14 -10.86 15.12 4.62
CA ALA A 14 -11.65 14.03 4.06
C ALA A 14 -10.82 12.96 3.31
N ARG A 15 -9.57 13.26 2.91
CA ARG A 15 -8.72 12.40 2.06
C ARG A 15 -7.46 11.85 2.72
N HIS A 16 -7.46 11.68 4.05
CA HIS A 16 -6.36 11.04 4.80
C HIS A 16 -4.99 11.73 4.69
N GLU A 17 -4.91 12.97 4.20
CA GLU A 17 -3.90 13.88 4.70
C GLU A 17 -4.33 14.29 6.09
N GLN A 18 -4.06 13.38 7.05
CA GLN A 18 -3.96 13.77 8.43
C GLN A 18 -2.89 14.88 8.49
N LEU A 19 -3.35 16.13 8.52
CA LEU A 19 -2.63 17.21 9.20
C LEU A 19 -2.56 16.77 10.67
N LEU A 20 -1.61 15.89 10.97
CA LEU A 20 -1.26 15.57 12.33
C LEU A 20 -0.53 16.79 12.88
N GLU A 21 -1.11 17.24 13.97
CA GLU A 21 -1.07 18.58 14.50
C GLU A 21 -0.22 18.49 15.78
N TRP A 22 0.77 19.38 15.92
CA TRP A 22 1.51 19.73 17.14
C TRP A 22 2.50 18.71 17.71
N GLU A 23 3.81 18.95 17.51
CA GLU A 23 4.79 18.61 18.57
C GLU A 23 4.78 19.76 19.58
N ARG A 24 4.47 19.47 20.86
CA ARG A 24 4.55 20.47 21.92
C ARG A 24 6.00 20.75 22.29
N ILE A 25 6.44 21.98 22.06
CA ILE A 25 7.80 22.45 22.32
C ILE A 25 7.75 23.41 23.51
N SER A 26 8.52 23.12 24.55
CA SER A 26 8.61 23.99 25.72
C SER A 26 10.06 24.20 26.14
N GLY A 27 10.33 25.37 26.71
CA GLY A 27 11.63 25.70 27.27
C GLY A 27 11.63 27.01 28.05
N THR A 28 12.82 27.54 28.26
CA THR A 28 13.05 28.81 28.95
C THR A 28 13.75 29.82 28.03
N GLY A 29 13.57 31.11 28.32
CA GLY A 29 14.18 32.21 27.56
C GLY A 29 14.11 33.56 28.29
N GLY A 30 14.54 34.64 27.64
CA GLY A 30 14.40 36.00 28.17
C GLY A 30 12.95 36.48 28.02
N VAL A 31 12.38 37.13 29.04
CA VAL A 31 11.01 37.63 29.00
C VAL A 31 10.80 38.56 27.81
N GLY A 32 9.78 38.29 26.99
CA GLY A 32 9.46 39.07 25.79
C GLY A 32 10.19 38.61 24.52
N ASP A 33 11.10 37.63 24.60
CA ASP A 33 11.69 37.03 23.41
C ASP A 33 10.63 36.26 22.62
N VAL A 34 10.59 36.46 21.30
CA VAL A 34 9.79 35.64 20.40
C VAL A 34 10.61 34.40 20.01
N ILE A 35 10.09 33.22 20.32
CA ILE A 35 10.73 31.95 20.01
C ILE A 35 10.23 31.45 18.66
N GLU A 36 11.16 31.13 17.78
CA GLU A 36 10.88 30.41 16.54
C GLU A 36 11.37 28.99 16.64
N ALA A 37 10.64 28.06 16.02
CA ALA A 37 11.06 26.68 15.90
C ALA A 37 10.91 26.17 14.46
N ARG A 38 11.65 25.11 14.16
CA ARG A 38 11.46 24.29 12.97
C ARG A 38 11.78 22.84 13.28
N VAL A 39 11.24 21.92 12.49
CA VAL A 39 11.70 20.54 12.49
C VAL A 39 12.73 20.37 11.38
N VAL A 40 13.81 19.68 11.69
CA VAL A 40 14.91 19.39 10.77
C VAL A 40 14.89 17.91 10.47
N SER A 41 14.65 17.61 9.20
CA SER A 41 14.71 16.27 8.69
C SER A 41 16.13 15.71 8.86
N GLN A 42 16.20 14.44 9.25
CA GLN A 42 17.45 13.70 9.36
C GLN A 42 17.74 12.92 8.06
N ASP A 43 16.96 13.13 7.00
CA ASP A 43 17.37 12.70 5.65
C ASP A 43 18.58 13.52 5.18
N PRO A 44 19.45 12.95 4.31
CA PRO A 44 20.68 13.62 3.88
C PRO A 44 20.44 14.99 3.23
N GLU A 45 19.31 15.17 2.56
CA GLU A 45 19.00 16.39 1.80
C GLU A 45 18.17 17.42 2.58
N GLY A 46 17.67 17.06 3.76
CA GLY A 46 16.87 17.94 4.62
C GLY A 46 15.50 18.32 4.02
N PHE A 47 14.95 17.58 3.05
CA PHE A 47 13.80 18.01 2.23
C PHE A 47 12.55 18.30 3.05
N PHE A 48 12.33 17.50 4.09
CA PHE A 48 11.17 17.66 4.98
C PHE A 48 11.42 18.63 6.14
N THR A 49 12.53 19.36 6.11
CA THR A 49 12.81 20.42 7.09
C THR A 49 11.81 21.56 6.90
N THR A 50 11.12 21.94 7.96
CA THR A 50 10.16 23.04 7.90
C THR A 50 10.87 24.39 7.95
N ASN A 51 10.18 25.43 7.48
CA ASN A 51 10.61 26.80 7.70
C ASN A 51 10.56 27.13 9.19
N TRP A 52 11.36 28.11 9.60
CA TRP A 52 11.25 28.74 10.91
C TRP A 52 9.87 29.38 11.07
N THR A 53 9.21 29.07 12.17
CA THR A 53 7.88 29.57 12.50
C THR A 53 7.90 30.09 13.92
N ALA A 54 7.36 31.28 14.16
CA ALA A 54 7.15 31.78 15.53
C ALA A 54 6.15 30.88 16.25
N ILE A 55 6.54 30.34 17.40
CA ILE A 55 5.74 29.36 18.15
C ILE A 55 5.19 29.91 19.46
N ASP A 56 5.88 30.87 20.09
CA ASP A 56 5.44 31.51 21.33
C ASP A 56 6.29 32.76 21.64
N THR A 57 5.83 33.58 22.57
CA THR A 57 6.60 34.66 23.21
C THR A 57 6.85 34.30 24.66
N VAL A 58 8.10 34.37 25.11
CA VAL A 58 8.49 34.01 26.48
C VAL A 58 7.72 34.85 27.49
N SER A 59 6.99 34.16 28.35
CA SER A 59 6.13 34.75 29.37
C SER A 59 6.92 35.46 30.48
N GLY A 60 6.22 36.21 31.34
CA GLY A 60 6.83 36.83 32.54
C GLY A 60 7.46 35.83 33.52
N ALA A 61 7.17 34.54 33.40
CA ALA A 61 7.80 33.47 34.17
C ALA A 61 9.11 32.94 33.55
N GLY A 62 9.54 33.49 32.40
CA GLY A 62 10.75 33.05 31.69
C GLY A 62 10.59 31.74 30.93
N THR A 63 9.35 31.28 30.72
CA THR A 63 9.02 30.04 30.02
C THR A 63 8.22 30.31 28.75
N TYR A 64 8.33 29.39 27.79
CA TYR A 64 7.51 29.36 26.58
C TYR A 64 6.96 27.95 26.33
N ILE A 65 5.79 27.88 25.70
CA ILE A 65 5.15 26.66 25.24
C ILE A 65 4.51 26.96 23.88
N GLY A 66 5.05 26.37 22.82
CA GLY A 66 4.52 26.48 21.48
C GLY A 66 4.40 25.12 20.82
N ALA A 67 4.00 25.10 19.57
CA ALA A 67 3.94 23.86 18.81
C ALA A 67 4.07 24.08 17.29
N LEU A 68 4.48 23.02 16.59
CA LEU A 68 4.69 23.03 15.13
C LEU A 68 3.75 22.06 14.43
N ASN A 69 3.28 22.46 13.26
CA ASN A 69 2.59 21.57 12.33
C ASN A 69 3.60 20.92 11.41
N VAL A 70 3.58 19.58 11.37
CA VAL A 70 4.51 18.78 10.58
C VAL A 70 3.70 17.73 9.85
N SER A 71 3.81 17.69 8.53
CA SER A 71 3.13 16.67 7.74
C SER A 71 3.70 15.28 8.01
N ILE A 72 2.87 14.25 7.91
CA ILE A 72 3.32 12.86 7.92
C ILE A 72 4.41 12.69 6.88
N ALA A 73 5.53 12.08 7.28
CA ALA A 73 6.67 11.88 6.40
C ALA A 73 7.50 10.67 6.82
N ARG A 74 8.40 10.27 5.91
CA ARG A 74 9.27 9.11 6.08
C ARG A 74 10.49 9.33 6.99
N PRO A 75 11.17 10.49 6.98
CA PRO A 75 12.39 10.64 7.74
C PRO A 75 12.12 10.79 9.22
N TRP A 76 13.18 10.57 9.99
CA TRP A 76 13.26 11.03 11.37
C TRP A 76 13.49 12.54 11.41
N TYR A 77 13.04 13.18 12.48
CA TYR A 77 13.17 14.62 12.72
C TYR A 77 13.88 14.92 14.03
N LYS A 78 14.48 16.11 14.09
CA LYS A 78 14.85 16.79 15.33
C LYS A 78 14.21 18.18 15.35
N VAL A 79 13.92 18.72 16.52
CA VAL A 79 13.43 20.11 16.62
C VAL A 79 14.61 21.04 16.83
N GLN A 80 14.65 22.14 16.07
CA GLN A 80 15.53 23.28 16.33
C GLN A 80 14.71 24.48 16.79
N VAL A 81 15.24 25.23 17.75
CA VAL A 81 14.66 26.47 18.25
C VAL A 81 15.65 27.62 18.15
N ARG A 82 15.15 28.84 17.95
CA ARG A 82 15.92 30.08 17.98
C ARG A 82 15.11 31.24 18.54
N ILE A 83 15.79 32.32 18.87
CA ILE A 83 15.16 33.60 19.18
C ILE A 83 15.01 34.39 17.88
N GLN A 84 13.82 34.93 17.59
CA GLN A 84 13.54 35.63 16.33
C GLN A 84 14.50 36.80 16.07
N SER A 85 14.85 37.55 17.12
CA SER A 85 15.80 38.68 17.06
C SER A 85 17.27 38.24 16.91
N ALA A 86 17.58 36.96 17.11
CA ALA A 86 18.92 36.38 17.00
C ALA A 86 18.85 35.10 16.12
N PRO A 87 18.86 35.23 14.78
CA PRO A 87 18.42 34.19 13.85
C PRO A 87 19.30 32.93 13.73
N ALA A 88 20.28 32.75 14.61
CA ALA A 88 21.07 31.52 14.73
C ALA A 88 20.33 30.48 15.58
N THR A 89 20.43 29.19 15.22
CA THR A 89 19.87 28.09 16.03
C THR A 89 20.42 28.14 17.45
N THR A 90 19.53 28.29 18.44
CA THR A 90 19.88 28.35 19.87
C THR A 90 19.97 26.97 20.48
N ALA A 91 19.08 26.04 20.11
CA ALA A 91 19.08 24.68 20.63
C ALA A 91 18.51 23.67 19.61
N ILE A 92 18.88 22.40 19.80
CA ILE A 92 18.36 21.24 19.06
C ILE A 92 18.01 20.12 20.04
N THR A 93 16.95 19.37 19.78
CA THR A 93 16.60 18.20 20.60
C THR A 93 17.67 17.10 20.49
N SER A 94 17.93 16.43 21.61
CA SER A 94 18.82 15.25 21.65
C SER A 94 18.18 14.03 20.98
N ASN A 95 16.87 13.85 21.22
CA ASN A 95 16.08 12.76 20.66
C ASN A 95 15.59 13.09 19.24
N ARG A 96 15.44 12.03 18.46
CA ARG A 96 14.72 12.05 17.18
C ARG A 96 13.26 11.64 17.41
N PHE A 97 12.37 12.10 16.55
CA PHE A 97 10.96 11.67 16.50
C PHE A 97 10.53 11.50 15.05
N ALA A 98 9.38 10.89 14.82
CA ALA A 98 8.79 10.75 13.49
C ALA A 98 7.31 11.09 13.52
N VAL A 99 6.77 11.49 12.38
CA VAL A 99 5.34 11.76 12.22
C VAL A 99 4.77 10.68 11.31
N GLY A 100 3.91 9.83 11.87
CA GLY A 100 3.46 8.59 11.23
C GLY A 100 2.08 8.16 11.69
N TYR A 101 1.75 6.89 11.49
CA TYR A 101 0.43 6.34 11.82
C TYR A 101 0.37 5.91 13.28
N VAL A 102 -0.67 6.34 14.01
CA VAL A 102 -0.97 5.85 15.36
C VAL A 102 -2.31 5.15 15.35
N MET A 103 -2.31 3.85 15.65
CA MET A 103 -3.49 2.99 15.56
C MET A 103 -3.73 2.22 16.85
N ALA A 104 -5.00 2.05 17.22
CA ALA A 104 -5.42 1.34 18.43
C ALA A 104 -6.20 0.06 18.09
N ASN A 105 -5.72 -1.08 18.57
CA ASN A 105 -6.37 -2.37 18.44
C ASN A 105 -7.27 -2.67 19.65
N TRP A 106 -8.56 -2.92 19.36
CA TRP A 106 -9.57 -3.37 20.32
C TRP A 106 -10.11 -4.78 20.01
N GLY A 107 -9.25 -5.76 19.74
CA GLY A 107 -9.57 -7.20 19.75
C GLY A 107 -9.92 -7.83 21.11
N GLN A 108 -10.09 -9.16 21.15
CA GLN A 108 -10.33 -9.91 22.41
C GLN A 108 -9.20 -10.91 22.66
N SER A 109 -9.54 -12.16 22.99
CA SER A 109 -8.65 -13.28 23.27
C SER A 109 -7.75 -13.62 22.09
N GLU A 110 -8.24 -13.45 20.86
CA GLU A 110 -7.52 -13.78 19.63
C GLU A 110 -6.35 -12.81 19.41
N SER A 111 -6.61 -11.50 19.63
CA SER A 111 -5.54 -10.49 19.58
C SER A 111 -4.62 -10.58 20.78
N ALA A 112 -5.18 -10.81 21.98
CA ALA A 112 -4.42 -10.92 23.23
C ALA A 112 -3.35 -11.99 23.20
N ARG A 113 -3.71 -13.16 22.69
CA ARG A 113 -2.78 -14.26 22.50
C ARG A 113 -1.60 -13.90 21.59
N GLY A 114 -1.84 -13.10 20.55
CA GLY A 114 -0.81 -12.72 19.59
C GLY A 114 0.30 -11.85 20.18
N TYR A 115 0.10 -11.14 21.29
CA TYR A 115 1.14 -10.30 21.92
C TYR A 115 1.60 -10.78 23.30
N GLU A 116 1.06 -11.91 23.80
CA GLU A 116 1.53 -12.54 25.04
C GLU A 116 2.76 -13.40 24.76
N THR A 117 3.92 -13.02 25.29
CA THR A 117 5.18 -13.74 25.10
C THR A 117 5.15 -15.18 25.63
N ALA A 118 4.36 -15.45 26.67
CA ALA A 118 4.17 -16.80 27.22
C ALA A 118 3.40 -17.74 26.28
N LYS A 119 2.81 -17.21 25.21
CA LYS A 119 2.00 -17.92 24.22
C LYS A 119 2.63 -17.91 22.83
N ASP A 120 3.89 -17.49 22.70
CA ASP A 120 4.62 -17.49 21.45
C ASP A 120 5.48 -18.75 21.33
N TYR A 121 4.99 -19.75 20.59
CA TYR A 121 5.66 -21.06 20.45
C TYR A 121 6.38 -21.24 19.12
N ILE A 122 6.44 -20.19 18.29
CA ILE A 122 7.03 -20.25 16.95
C ILE A 122 8.19 -19.26 16.80
N PRO A 123 9.15 -19.55 15.91
CA PRO A 123 10.18 -18.60 15.58
C PRO A 123 9.59 -17.31 15.01
N MET A 124 10.16 -16.19 15.44
CA MET A 124 9.80 -14.88 14.91
C MET A 124 10.23 -14.76 13.43
N PRO A 125 9.34 -14.33 12.52
CA PRO A 125 9.73 -14.12 11.13
C PRO A 125 10.74 -12.97 10.99
N ALA A 126 11.50 -12.97 9.89
CA ALA A 126 12.41 -11.86 9.59
C ALA A 126 11.62 -10.54 9.51
N LEU A 127 12.21 -9.47 10.04
CA LEU A 127 11.64 -8.12 9.86
C LEU A 127 11.79 -7.73 8.39
N ALA A 128 10.72 -7.23 7.79
CA ALA A 128 10.74 -6.74 6.42
C ALA A 128 11.82 -5.64 6.29
N SER A 129 12.73 -5.84 5.35
CA SER A 129 13.83 -4.93 5.07
C SER A 129 13.39 -3.77 4.16
N VAL A 130 14.28 -2.81 3.93
CA VAL A 130 14.08 -1.79 2.88
C VAL A 130 14.03 -2.45 1.50
N GLU A 131 14.81 -3.51 1.26
CA GLU A 131 14.75 -4.25 -0.01
C GLU A 131 13.36 -4.81 -0.27
N ASP A 132 12.78 -5.46 0.73
CA ASP A 132 11.44 -6.07 0.63
C ASP A 132 10.40 -5.00 0.32
N GLN A 133 10.50 -3.84 0.96
CA GLN A 133 9.63 -2.68 0.68
C GLN A 133 9.76 -2.18 -0.76
N VAL A 134 10.98 -2.05 -1.28
CA VAL A 134 11.22 -1.61 -2.67
C VAL A 134 10.70 -2.64 -3.66
N ARG A 135 10.95 -3.94 -3.44
CA ARG A 135 10.41 -5.02 -4.28
C ARG A 135 8.88 -5.05 -4.26
N ASN A 136 8.27 -4.75 -3.12
CA ASN A 136 6.82 -4.73 -2.97
C ASN A 136 6.15 -3.65 -3.83
N LEU A 137 6.88 -2.63 -4.33
CA LEU A 137 6.33 -1.60 -5.19
C LEU A 137 5.70 -2.15 -6.49
N ALA A 138 6.14 -3.31 -6.98
CA ALA A 138 5.54 -3.92 -8.18
C ALA A 138 4.09 -4.38 -7.97
N ASN A 139 3.73 -4.69 -6.72
CA ASN A 139 2.45 -5.30 -6.39
C ASN A 139 1.28 -4.31 -6.54
N PRO A 140 0.07 -4.80 -6.86
CA PRO A 140 -1.10 -3.95 -7.01
C PRO A 140 -1.37 -3.08 -5.79
N GLY A 141 -1.60 -1.77 -6.01
CA GLY A 141 -1.93 -0.81 -4.95
C GLY A 141 -0.73 -0.30 -4.13
N MET A 142 0.50 -0.71 -4.46
CA MET A 142 1.71 -0.29 -3.73
C MET A 142 2.32 1.00 -4.26
N CYS A 143 2.18 1.27 -5.56
CA CYS A 143 2.55 2.52 -6.20
C CYS A 143 1.60 2.83 -7.36
N GLY A 144 1.73 4.02 -7.93
CA GLY A 144 0.84 4.53 -8.96
C GLY A 144 -0.48 5.03 -8.40
N ARG A 145 -1.42 5.28 -9.30
CA ARG A 145 -2.81 5.57 -8.94
C ARG A 145 -3.36 4.39 -8.17
N THR A 146 -3.81 4.68 -6.96
CA THR A 146 -4.51 3.75 -6.08
C THR A 146 -5.94 4.22 -5.77
N SER A 147 -6.32 5.44 -6.14
CA SER A 147 -7.68 5.94 -5.97
C SER A 147 -8.71 5.18 -6.83
N VAL A 148 -9.83 4.83 -6.20
CA VAL A 148 -11.01 4.22 -6.84
C VAL A 148 -12.05 5.27 -7.27
N ALA A 149 -11.78 6.55 -7.03
CA ALA A 149 -12.66 7.61 -7.50
C ALA A 149 -12.81 7.55 -9.03
N THR A 150 -13.97 7.95 -9.53
CA THR A 150 -14.15 8.13 -10.97
C THR A 150 -13.18 9.22 -11.45
N LEU A 151 -12.42 8.92 -12.50
CA LEU A 151 -11.46 9.85 -13.07
C LEU A 151 -12.19 10.96 -13.85
N ASN A 152 -11.78 12.20 -13.63
CA ASN A 152 -12.12 13.29 -14.53
C ASN A 152 -11.23 13.18 -15.78
N VAL A 153 -11.82 13.11 -16.97
CA VAL A 153 -11.06 12.94 -18.21
C VAL A 153 -10.80 14.30 -18.84
N ALA A 154 -9.53 14.66 -19.00
CA ALA A 154 -9.13 15.88 -19.67
C ALA A 154 -9.57 15.86 -21.15
N ALA A 155 -10.22 16.93 -21.59
CA ALA A 155 -10.70 17.11 -22.96
C ALA A 155 -10.90 18.61 -23.26
N PRO A 156 -11.06 19.03 -24.53
CA PRO A 156 -11.46 20.39 -24.84
C PRO A 156 -12.75 20.77 -24.08
N GLY A 157 -12.70 21.82 -23.27
CA GLY A 157 -13.83 22.27 -22.44
C GLY A 157 -13.98 21.54 -21.09
N ASN A 158 -13.17 20.53 -20.80
CA ASN A 158 -13.13 19.85 -19.51
C ASN A 158 -11.68 19.70 -19.03
N LEU A 159 -11.17 20.73 -18.35
CA LEU A 159 -9.79 20.80 -17.89
C LEU A 159 -9.74 21.11 -16.38
N PRO A 160 -8.68 20.70 -15.67
CA PRO A 160 -8.46 21.14 -14.30
C PRO A 160 -8.32 22.67 -14.22
N ALA A 161 -8.55 23.23 -13.04
CA ALA A 161 -8.35 24.66 -12.81
C ALA A 161 -6.88 25.06 -13.08
N GLY A 162 -6.69 26.22 -13.73
CA GLY A 162 -5.35 26.74 -14.07
C GLY A 162 -4.70 26.13 -15.32
N PHE A 163 -5.41 25.25 -16.04
CA PHE A 163 -4.95 24.64 -17.29
C PHE A 163 -5.49 25.37 -18.51
N THR A 164 -4.66 25.48 -19.53
CA THR A 164 -5.02 25.99 -20.87
C THR A 164 -4.56 24.99 -21.92
N LEU A 165 -5.33 24.85 -23.00
CA LEU A 165 -5.07 23.86 -24.05
C LEU A 165 -4.67 24.56 -25.36
N SER A 166 -3.56 24.12 -25.95
CA SER A 166 -3.11 24.51 -27.30
C SER A 166 -2.67 23.25 -28.06
N GLY A 167 -3.45 22.84 -29.06
CA GLY A 167 -3.24 21.56 -29.74
C GLY A 167 -3.40 20.38 -28.78
N ASN A 168 -2.32 19.65 -28.53
CA ASN A 168 -2.22 18.55 -27.56
C ASN A 168 -1.37 18.92 -26.33
N ILE A 169 -1.04 20.21 -26.17
CA ILE A 169 -0.25 20.72 -25.05
C ILE A 169 -1.18 21.40 -24.05
N LEU A 170 -1.13 20.94 -22.80
CA LEU A 170 -1.79 21.53 -21.65
C LEU A 170 -0.78 22.37 -20.86
N THR A 171 -0.94 23.69 -20.82
CA THR A 171 -0.09 24.57 -20.01
C THR A 171 -0.78 24.87 -18.68
N VAL A 172 -0.08 24.61 -17.57
CA VAL A 172 -0.55 24.89 -16.20
C VAL A 172 0.21 26.06 -15.59
N THR A 173 -0.51 26.94 -14.90
CA THR A 173 0.03 28.16 -14.27
C THR A 173 -0.37 28.28 -12.80
N GLY A 174 0.44 29.01 -12.02
CA GLY A 174 0.18 29.27 -10.60
C GLY A 174 0.34 28.03 -9.71
N THR A 175 -0.22 28.10 -8.50
CA THR A 175 -0.21 26.99 -7.54
C THR A 175 -1.45 26.13 -7.71
N GLN A 176 -1.28 24.84 -8.03
CA GLN A 176 -2.40 23.93 -8.30
C GLN A 176 -2.26 22.60 -7.56
N LEU A 177 -3.39 22.03 -7.14
CA LEU A 177 -3.52 20.63 -6.73
C LEU A 177 -4.46 19.93 -7.72
N VAL A 178 -3.94 18.92 -8.40
CA VAL A 178 -4.66 18.16 -9.43
C VAL A 178 -4.76 16.72 -8.96
N THR A 179 -5.97 16.27 -8.65
CA THR A 179 -6.21 14.92 -8.12
C THR A 179 -7.31 14.20 -8.89
N ASP A 180 -7.14 12.90 -9.11
CA ASP A 180 -8.10 12.05 -9.82
C ASP A 180 -8.42 12.50 -11.27
N TRP A 181 -7.40 12.97 -11.99
CA TRP A 181 -7.52 13.29 -13.41
C TRP A 181 -6.87 12.25 -14.32
N HIS A 182 -7.50 12.01 -15.46
CA HIS A 182 -6.98 11.22 -16.56
C HIS A 182 -6.61 12.13 -17.72
N PHE A 183 -5.36 12.05 -18.16
CA PHE A 183 -4.80 12.80 -19.27
C PHE A 183 -4.44 11.85 -20.42
N PRO A 184 -5.39 11.50 -21.31
CA PRO A 184 -5.11 10.68 -22.47
C PRO A 184 -4.42 11.52 -23.56
N ASP A 185 -3.21 11.13 -23.96
CA ASP A 185 -2.47 11.73 -25.07
C ASP A 185 -2.24 13.24 -24.99
N TYR A 186 -2.17 13.81 -23.78
CA TYR A 186 -1.76 15.20 -23.57
C TYR A 186 -0.31 15.28 -23.10
N GLN A 187 0.40 16.32 -23.55
CA GLN A 187 1.64 16.77 -22.94
C GLN A 187 1.32 17.93 -22.00
N ILE A 188 1.65 17.80 -20.72
CA ILE A 188 1.43 18.86 -19.74
C ILE A 188 2.73 19.62 -19.54
N GLU A 189 2.68 20.94 -19.61
CA GLU A 189 3.81 21.83 -19.37
C GLU A 189 3.51 22.77 -18.21
N THR A 190 4.34 22.72 -17.16
CA THR A 190 4.25 23.68 -16.05
C THR A 190 4.96 24.96 -16.47
N ALA A 191 4.24 26.08 -16.49
CA ALA A 191 4.82 27.37 -16.86
C ALA A 191 5.80 27.89 -15.80
N ASN A 192 6.67 28.84 -16.18
CA ASN A 192 7.54 29.53 -15.23
C ASN A 192 6.73 30.13 -14.05
N GLY A 193 7.17 29.88 -12.82
CA GLY A 193 6.51 30.29 -11.60
C GLY A 193 5.34 29.40 -11.17
N ALA A 194 5.02 28.35 -11.92
CA ALA A 194 4.01 27.37 -11.50
C ALA A 194 4.54 26.46 -10.38
N ASP A 195 3.68 26.13 -9.43
CA ASP A 195 3.94 25.14 -8.38
C ASP A 195 2.78 24.15 -8.31
N VAL A 196 2.93 22.99 -8.95
CA VAL A 196 1.82 22.08 -9.22
C VAL A 196 2.05 20.75 -8.53
N THR A 197 1.04 20.27 -7.83
CA THR A 197 0.98 18.91 -7.30
C THR A 197 -0.02 18.08 -8.09
N PHE A 198 0.44 16.99 -8.68
CA PHE A 198 -0.39 15.92 -9.24
C PHE A 198 -0.43 14.77 -8.23
N ASP A 199 -1.63 14.34 -7.86
CA ASP A 199 -1.83 13.19 -6.99
C ASP A 199 -2.86 12.24 -7.60
N GLN A 200 -2.63 10.92 -7.50
CA GLN A 200 -3.56 9.91 -8.02
C GLN A 200 -3.85 10.03 -9.53
N CYS A 201 -3.13 10.82 -10.31
CA CYS A 201 -3.49 11.04 -11.71
C CYS A 201 -3.10 9.84 -12.58
N LEU A 202 -3.82 9.70 -13.70
CA LEU A 202 -3.54 8.72 -14.74
C LEU A 202 -3.09 9.45 -16.01
N PHE A 203 -1.88 9.16 -16.46
CA PHE A 203 -1.36 9.63 -17.74
C PHE A 203 -1.28 8.42 -18.67
N THR A 204 -2.06 8.41 -19.74
CA THR A 204 -2.01 7.32 -20.71
C THR A 204 -1.64 7.82 -22.07
N ARG A 205 -0.84 7.03 -22.76
CA ARG A 205 -0.68 7.15 -24.20
C ARG A 205 -1.57 6.12 -24.88
N THR A 206 -2.44 6.56 -25.78
CA THR A 206 -3.32 5.69 -26.57
C THR A 206 -3.04 5.76 -28.07
N ASN A 207 -2.28 6.78 -28.53
CA ASN A 207 -2.00 7.01 -29.95
C ASN A 207 -0.49 7.12 -30.28
N SER A 208 -0.14 6.88 -31.56
CA SER A 208 1.23 6.93 -32.12
C SER A 208 1.74 8.34 -32.50
N GLY A 209 1.09 9.42 -32.01
CA GLY A 209 1.44 10.82 -32.31
C GLY A 209 2.81 11.26 -31.77
N THR A 210 3.15 12.56 -31.82
CA THR A 210 4.50 13.10 -31.50
C THR A 210 4.65 13.72 -30.11
N ASN A 211 3.85 13.33 -29.11
CA ASN A 211 4.04 13.88 -27.76
C ASN A 211 5.38 13.46 -27.18
N GLY A 212 6.16 14.44 -26.73
CA GLY A 212 7.45 14.18 -26.11
C GLY A 212 7.29 13.58 -24.71
N PHE A 213 6.34 14.09 -23.91
CA PHE A 213 6.26 13.82 -22.46
C PHE A 213 4.83 13.77 -21.94
N ALA A 214 4.61 13.14 -20.78
CA ALA A 214 3.35 13.27 -20.03
C ALA A 214 3.32 14.58 -19.26
N VAL A 215 4.38 14.83 -18.48
CA VAL A 215 4.60 16.09 -17.75
C VAL A 215 6.01 16.59 -18.02
N TYR A 216 6.10 17.87 -18.40
CA TYR A 216 7.32 18.59 -18.65
C TYR A 216 7.42 19.79 -17.70
N ALA A 217 8.33 19.69 -16.73
CA ALA A 217 8.62 20.77 -15.80
C ALA A 217 9.47 21.84 -16.47
N ARG A 218 8.89 22.97 -16.88
CA ARG A 218 9.66 24.07 -17.51
C ARG A 218 10.50 24.83 -16.50
N THR A 219 11.43 25.61 -17.01
CA THR A 219 12.34 26.46 -16.27
C THR A 219 11.59 27.37 -15.29
N GLY A 220 12.01 27.36 -14.01
CA GLY A 220 11.42 28.18 -12.96
C GLY A 220 10.09 27.64 -12.41
N SER A 221 9.73 26.40 -12.72
CA SER A 221 8.53 25.74 -12.21
C SER A 221 8.85 24.54 -11.30
N VAL A 222 7.87 24.15 -10.48
CA VAL A 222 7.90 22.98 -9.60
C VAL A 222 6.74 22.05 -9.93
N ALA A 223 7.03 20.77 -10.11
CA ALA A 223 6.04 19.71 -10.29
C ALA A 223 6.24 18.60 -9.23
N ARG A 224 5.28 18.43 -8.32
CA ARG A 224 5.27 17.29 -7.38
C ARG A 224 4.28 16.26 -7.90
N ILE A 225 4.72 15.05 -8.17
CA ILE A 225 3.92 13.99 -8.78
C ILE A 225 3.94 12.80 -7.82
N SER A 226 2.82 12.57 -7.17
CA SER A 226 2.68 11.55 -6.12
C SER A 226 1.61 10.55 -6.49
N ASN A 227 1.85 9.25 -6.24
CA ASN A 227 0.86 8.18 -6.47
C ASN A 227 0.21 8.25 -7.87
N CYS A 228 0.95 8.65 -8.90
CA CYS A 228 0.41 8.75 -10.26
C CYS A 228 0.83 7.55 -11.10
N THR A 229 -0.03 7.13 -12.02
CA THR A 229 0.30 6.11 -13.01
C THR A 229 0.56 6.76 -14.36
N ALA A 230 1.71 6.46 -14.96
CA ALA A 230 2.02 6.77 -16.34
C ALA A 230 2.12 5.44 -17.11
N THR A 231 1.30 5.28 -18.15
CA THR A 231 1.27 4.08 -18.98
C THR A 231 1.43 4.44 -20.44
N GLY A 232 2.52 3.97 -21.05
CA GLY A 232 2.69 4.00 -22.49
C GLY A 232 1.96 2.82 -23.17
N ASN A 233 1.86 2.87 -24.50
CA ASN A 233 1.21 1.83 -25.31
C ASN A 233 2.19 0.77 -25.83
N GLY A 234 3.48 0.80 -25.45
CA GLY A 234 4.51 -0.10 -25.98
C GLY A 234 4.82 0.09 -27.47
N ASP A 235 4.16 1.03 -28.16
CA ASP A 235 4.34 1.29 -29.59
C ASP A 235 5.38 2.38 -29.86
N VAL A 236 5.99 2.28 -31.04
CA VAL A 236 7.12 3.11 -31.48
C VAL A 236 6.67 4.51 -31.86
N GLY A 237 7.33 5.51 -31.28
CA GLY A 237 6.97 6.92 -31.34
C GLY A 237 6.50 7.50 -29.99
N GLY A 238 6.49 6.67 -28.93
CA GLY A 238 6.09 6.99 -27.57
C GLY A 238 6.80 8.18 -26.92
N TRP A 239 6.49 8.44 -25.63
CA TRP A 239 7.10 9.57 -24.93
C TRP A 239 8.62 9.38 -24.90
N ALA A 240 9.36 10.44 -25.22
CA ALA A 240 10.80 10.49 -24.99
C ALA A 240 11.14 10.36 -23.49
N ALA A 241 10.21 10.77 -22.61
CA ALA A 241 10.12 10.29 -21.23
C ALA A 241 8.70 10.48 -20.68
N ALA A 242 8.21 9.66 -19.74
CA ALA A 242 6.93 9.99 -19.09
C ALA A 242 7.03 11.33 -18.36
N PHE A 243 8.13 11.55 -17.64
CA PHE A 243 8.34 12.76 -16.86
C PHE A 243 9.69 13.40 -17.21
N ARG A 244 9.69 14.71 -17.44
CA ARG A 244 10.90 15.43 -17.82
C ARG A 244 11.03 16.77 -17.11
N GLU A 245 12.26 17.12 -16.74
CA GLU A 245 12.65 18.48 -16.36
C GLU A 245 13.32 19.21 -17.54
N GLU A 246 13.06 20.51 -17.67
CA GLU A 246 13.71 21.35 -18.67
C GLU A 246 15.13 21.71 -18.25
N ASP A 247 16.06 21.57 -19.20
CA ASP A 247 17.40 22.12 -19.17
C ASP A 247 17.44 23.35 -20.10
N SER A 248 17.54 24.56 -19.54
CA SER A 248 17.62 25.78 -20.36
C SER A 248 19.00 26.01 -20.98
N GLY A 249 19.97 25.14 -20.68
CA GLY A 249 21.34 25.21 -21.16
C GLY A 249 22.23 26.29 -20.53
N GLY A 250 21.71 27.05 -19.57
CA GLY A 250 22.44 28.06 -18.80
C GLY A 250 23.13 27.49 -17.55
N THR A 251 23.48 28.35 -16.59
CA THR A 251 24.02 27.93 -15.27
C THR A 251 22.95 27.82 -14.17
N SER A 252 21.73 28.30 -14.41
CA SER A 252 20.69 28.42 -13.36
C SER A 252 19.25 28.15 -13.82
N GLY A 253 18.99 27.89 -15.09
CA GLY A 253 17.64 27.68 -15.61
C GLY A 253 17.28 26.20 -15.71
N TYR A 254 16.43 25.73 -14.80
CA TYR A 254 15.91 24.36 -14.76
C TYR A 254 14.47 24.32 -14.27
N GLY A 255 13.73 23.29 -14.68
CA GLY A 255 12.52 22.86 -13.99
C GLY A 255 12.86 21.91 -12.84
N PHE A 256 11.98 21.84 -11.83
CA PHE A 256 12.17 20.95 -10.68
C PHE A 256 10.97 20.02 -10.49
N MET A 257 11.25 18.76 -10.23
CA MET A 257 10.28 17.70 -10.15
C MET A 257 10.58 16.76 -8.98
N VAL A 258 9.51 16.33 -8.31
CA VAL A 258 9.56 15.27 -7.29
C VAL A 258 8.62 14.18 -7.72
N LEU A 259 9.15 13.00 -8.03
CA LEU A 259 8.38 11.79 -8.27
C LEU A 259 8.33 10.97 -6.98
N ASP A 260 7.14 10.70 -6.49
CA ASP A 260 6.92 9.91 -5.28
C ASP A 260 5.88 8.81 -5.50
N ARG A 261 6.23 7.56 -5.22
CA ARG A 261 5.32 6.40 -5.40
C ARG A 261 4.62 6.36 -6.77
N CYS A 262 5.28 6.84 -7.82
CA CYS A 262 4.73 6.77 -9.16
C CYS A 262 4.92 5.37 -9.75
N LYS A 263 3.95 4.95 -10.57
CA LYS A 263 4.05 3.74 -11.38
C LYS A 263 4.21 4.14 -12.82
N ILE A 264 5.30 3.75 -13.44
CA ILE A 264 5.65 4.10 -14.81
C ILE A 264 5.85 2.79 -15.58
N THR A 265 4.97 2.49 -16.53
CA THR A 265 4.97 1.21 -17.26
C THR A 265 4.67 1.39 -18.75
N GLY A 266 5.00 0.37 -19.56
CA GLY A 266 4.62 0.34 -20.98
C GLY A 266 5.29 1.40 -21.86
N LEU A 267 6.42 1.97 -21.41
CA LEU A 267 7.14 2.98 -22.16
C LEU A 267 8.07 2.37 -23.21
N SER A 268 8.11 3.03 -24.37
CA SER A 268 9.03 2.74 -25.47
C SER A 268 10.41 3.39 -25.30
N ALA A 269 10.58 4.34 -24.38
CA ALA A 269 11.83 5.04 -24.11
C ALA A 269 11.98 5.30 -22.61
N ASP A 270 12.43 6.49 -22.20
CA ASP A 270 12.86 6.71 -20.82
C ASP A 270 11.70 6.84 -19.83
N GLY A 271 11.89 6.41 -18.58
CA GLY A 271 10.89 6.62 -17.53
C GLY A 271 10.82 8.08 -17.10
N ALA A 272 11.96 8.60 -16.62
CA ALA A 272 12.09 9.98 -16.17
C ALA A 272 13.42 10.61 -16.61
N LYS A 273 13.40 11.92 -16.87
CA LYS A 273 14.58 12.75 -17.18
C LYS A 273 14.75 13.87 -16.15
N LEU A 274 15.82 13.78 -15.37
CA LEU A 274 16.11 14.69 -14.26
C LEU A 274 17.36 15.55 -14.53
N VAL A 275 17.32 16.79 -14.06
CA VAL A 275 18.38 17.80 -14.09
C VAL A 275 18.61 18.43 -12.71
N ALA A 276 17.61 18.37 -11.84
CA ALA A 276 17.62 18.93 -10.48
C ALA A 276 16.68 18.19 -9.50
N GLY A 277 15.80 17.32 -10.00
CA GLY A 277 14.72 16.69 -9.25
C GLY A 277 15.06 15.40 -8.53
N GLN A 278 14.00 14.72 -8.11
CA GLN A 278 14.06 13.52 -7.27
C GLN A 278 13.09 12.46 -7.74
N ALA A 279 13.49 11.19 -7.65
CA ALA A 279 12.62 10.03 -7.80
C ALA A 279 12.76 9.14 -6.56
N ARG A 280 11.65 8.94 -5.85
CA ARG A 280 11.60 8.19 -4.59
C ARG A 280 10.46 7.18 -4.61
N TRP A 281 10.74 5.95 -4.17
CA TRP A 281 9.71 4.91 -4.00
C TRP A 281 8.89 4.61 -5.27
N CYS A 282 9.47 4.85 -6.44
CA CYS A 282 8.78 4.66 -7.72
C CYS A 282 8.99 3.24 -8.25
N TYR A 283 7.99 2.73 -8.97
CA TYR A 283 8.14 1.55 -9.81
C TYR A 283 8.23 1.98 -11.26
N VAL A 284 9.34 1.67 -11.91
CA VAL A 284 9.56 1.96 -13.33
C VAL A 284 9.86 0.66 -14.04
N GLN A 285 9.02 0.31 -15.01
CA GLN A 285 9.17 -0.89 -15.81
C GLN A 285 9.26 -0.54 -17.29
N SER A 286 10.21 -1.17 -17.98
CA SER A 286 10.22 -1.20 -19.45
C SER A 286 9.97 -2.62 -19.96
N ILE A 287 9.08 -2.73 -20.94
CA ILE A 287 8.68 -4.01 -21.56
C ILE A 287 9.22 -4.10 -22.98
N GLN A 288 9.21 -3.01 -23.75
CA GLN A 288 9.69 -3.01 -25.13
C GLN A 288 10.05 -1.60 -25.57
N ASN A 289 11.21 -1.44 -26.21
CA ASN A 289 11.63 -0.16 -26.78
C ASN A 289 10.99 0.09 -28.15
N ILE A 290 11.34 -0.74 -29.15
CA ILE A 290 10.85 -0.63 -30.52
C ILE A 290 10.38 -2.00 -31.02
N ALA A 291 9.08 -2.13 -31.32
CA ALA A 291 8.51 -3.33 -31.94
C ALA A 291 8.72 -3.34 -33.46
N ASN A 292 8.83 -4.55 -34.04
CA ASN A 292 8.85 -4.82 -35.49
C ASN A 292 9.97 -4.09 -36.24
N ILE A 293 11.21 -4.18 -35.74
CA ILE A 293 12.40 -3.64 -36.38
C ILE A 293 13.28 -4.77 -36.92
N PHE A 294 13.82 -4.59 -38.14
CA PHE A 294 14.61 -5.61 -38.83
C PHE A 294 15.97 -5.06 -39.27
N ALA A 295 16.91 -5.94 -39.63
CA ALA A 295 18.20 -5.51 -40.17
C ALA A 295 17.97 -4.79 -41.51
N TYR A 296 18.65 -3.65 -41.71
CA TYR A 296 18.64 -3.00 -43.01
C TYR A 296 19.26 -3.89 -44.09
N ASN A 297 18.59 -3.97 -45.25
CA ASN A 297 19.05 -4.66 -46.43
C ASN A 297 18.88 -3.73 -47.64
N GLY A 298 19.98 -3.41 -48.30
CA GLY A 298 19.99 -2.53 -49.47
C GLY A 298 19.27 -3.08 -50.70
N SER A 299 18.88 -4.36 -50.71
CA SER A 299 18.04 -4.94 -51.78
C SER A 299 16.53 -4.87 -51.49
N THR A 300 16.13 -4.42 -50.30
CA THR A 300 14.74 -4.33 -49.88
C THR A 300 14.18 -2.94 -50.20
N THR A 301 12.93 -2.89 -50.67
CA THR A 301 12.18 -1.66 -50.84
C THR A 301 11.27 -1.47 -49.62
N TYR A 302 11.46 -0.37 -48.90
CA TYR A 302 10.75 -0.09 -47.65
C TYR A 302 9.56 0.84 -47.88
N GLN A 303 8.44 0.58 -47.21
CA GLN A 303 7.27 1.46 -47.20
C GLN A 303 7.35 2.48 -46.07
N THR A 304 6.56 3.55 -46.14
CA THR A 304 6.46 4.51 -45.04
C THR A 304 6.07 3.79 -43.76
N GLY A 305 6.81 4.02 -42.69
CA GLY A 305 6.58 3.35 -41.41
C GLY A 305 7.40 2.08 -41.19
N ASP A 306 8.02 1.50 -42.23
CA ASP A 306 8.93 0.36 -42.08
C ASP A 306 10.14 0.75 -41.24
N ARG A 307 10.56 -0.17 -40.36
CA ARG A 307 11.60 0.08 -39.36
C ARG A 307 12.78 -0.83 -39.56
N VAL A 308 13.96 -0.23 -39.58
CA VAL A 308 15.23 -0.93 -39.77
C VAL A 308 16.32 -0.41 -38.87
N TYR A 309 17.31 -1.25 -38.58
CA TYR A 309 18.54 -0.83 -37.91
C TYR A 309 19.77 -0.95 -38.83
N ASN A 310 20.73 -0.04 -38.64
CA ASN A 310 22.03 -0.11 -39.33
C ASN A 310 23.03 -0.98 -38.54
N THR A 311 24.18 -1.28 -39.15
CA THR A 311 25.26 -2.08 -38.51
C THR A 311 25.86 -1.43 -37.25
N SER A 312 25.69 -0.11 -37.08
CA SER A 312 26.09 0.63 -35.89
C SER A 312 25.02 0.63 -34.79
N GLY A 313 23.88 -0.04 -35.04
CA GLY A 313 22.81 -0.24 -34.09
C GLY A 313 21.82 0.91 -33.94
N TRP A 314 21.83 1.89 -34.85
CA TRP A 314 20.84 2.97 -34.89
C TRP A 314 19.58 2.52 -35.61
N ALA A 315 18.42 2.83 -35.03
CA ALA A 315 17.11 2.50 -35.58
C ALA A 315 16.55 3.67 -36.40
N PHE A 316 15.88 3.34 -37.50
CA PHE A 316 15.28 4.31 -38.40
C PHE A 316 13.92 3.83 -38.90
N GLN A 317 13.01 4.78 -39.11
CA GLN A 317 11.72 4.56 -39.76
C GLN A 317 11.71 5.24 -41.12
N SER A 318 11.26 4.54 -42.16
CA SER A 318 11.10 5.13 -43.48
C SER A 318 10.02 6.21 -43.47
N LYS A 319 10.32 7.36 -44.06
CA LYS A 319 9.39 8.50 -44.21
C LYS A 319 8.63 8.49 -45.54
N ILE A 320 9.03 7.62 -46.47
CA ILE A 320 8.51 7.58 -47.83
C ILE A 320 8.19 6.14 -48.25
N ASP A 321 7.22 5.99 -49.15
CA ASP A 321 6.89 4.73 -49.79
C ASP A 321 7.90 4.41 -50.88
N GLY A 322 8.23 3.13 -51.03
CA GLY A 322 9.22 2.70 -52.02
C GLY A 322 10.66 3.12 -51.70
N ASN A 323 10.99 3.36 -50.43
CA ASN A 323 12.31 3.79 -49.99
C ASN A 323 13.38 2.72 -50.23
N THR A 324 14.30 3.00 -51.16
CA THR A 324 15.49 2.18 -51.45
C THR A 324 16.78 2.89 -51.03
N ASN A 325 16.69 3.98 -50.28
CA ASN A 325 17.84 4.80 -49.93
C ASN A 325 18.67 4.15 -48.82
N PRO A 326 20.01 4.28 -48.84
CA PRO A 326 20.88 3.82 -47.76
C PRO A 326 20.51 4.47 -46.42
N LEU A 327 20.66 3.72 -45.33
CA LEU A 327 20.51 4.27 -43.99
C LEU A 327 21.60 5.28 -43.65
N PRO A 328 21.29 6.33 -42.86
CA PRO A 328 22.29 7.18 -42.26
C PRO A 328 23.31 6.34 -41.45
N ALA A 329 24.60 6.65 -41.61
CA ALA A 329 25.69 5.98 -40.90
C ALA A 329 25.84 6.43 -39.44
N SER A 330 25.21 7.55 -39.05
CA SER A 330 25.33 8.18 -37.74
C SER A 330 23.96 8.54 -37.16
N LYS A 331 23.94 9.03 -35.92
CA LYS A 331 22.75 9.45 -35.18
C LYS A 331 22.11 10.73 -35.76
N GLN A 332 21.56 10.66 -36.98
CA GLN A 332 20.96 11.80 -37.67
C GLN A 332 19.74 11.36 -38.50
N SER A 333 18.65 12.12 -38.40
CA SER A 333 17.52 12.00 -39.33
C SER A 333 17.85 12.68 -40.66
N ASP A 334 17.25 12.22 -41.76
CA ASP A 334 17.33 12.89 -43.06
C ASP A 334 15.95 13.01 -43.72
N ALA A 335 15.91 13.28 -45.03
CA ALA A 335 14.65 13.42 -45.78
C ALA A 335 13.87 12.10 -45.92
N ASN A 336 14.54 10.95 -45.87
CA ASN A 336 13.98 9.63 -46.19
C ASN A 336 13.81 8.75 -44.94
N TRP A 337 14.60 9.00 -43.90
CA TRP A 337 14.70 8.21 -42.69
C TRP A 337 14.51 9.09 -41.45
N LEU A 338 13.64 8.65 -40.55
CA LEU A 338 13.44 9.21 -39.21
C LEU A 338 14.30 8.43 -38.23
N LEU A 339 15.22 9.09 -37.53
CA LEU A 339 15.95 8.46 -36.42
C LEU A 339 14.97 8.10 -35.30
N LEU A 340 15.00 6.84 -34.90
CA LEU A 340 14.36 6.35 -33.68
C LEU A 340 15.47 6.07 -32.67
N ASP A 341 15.38 6.61 -31.46
CA ASP A 341 16.42 6.37 -30.46
C ASP A 341 16.27 4.97 -29.87
N PRO A 342 17.19 4.02 -30.11
CA PRO A 342 17.02 2.62 -29.75
C PRO A 342 17.47 2.32 -28.31
N HIS A 343 17.71 3.33 -27.48
CA HIS A 343 18.03 3.16 -26.06
C HIS A 343 16.78 3.31 -25.19
N THR A 344 16.79 2.62 -24.06
CA THR A 344 15.80 2.80 -23.00
C THR A 344 16.49 2.97 -21.67
N ASP A 345 16.27 4.10 -21.02
CA ASP A 345 16.80 4.39 -19.70
C ASP A 345 15.64 4.58 -18.72
N LEU A 346 15.50 3.73 -17.69
CA LEU A 346 14.37 3.88 -16.76
C LEU A 346 14.43 5.24 -16.04
N ILE A 347 15.63 5.69 -15.66
CA ILE A 347 15.89 7.06 -15.20
C ILE A 347 17.15 7.61 -15.87
N THR A 348 17.03 8.76 -16.49
CA THR A 348 18.14 9.52 -17.08
C THR A 348 18.40 10.79 -16.28
N ILE A 349 19.66 11.02 -15.91
CA ILE A 349 20.13 12.25 -15.28
C ILE A 349 20.94 13.01 -16.31
N GLU A 350 20.36 14.09 -16.82
CA GLU A 350 20.96 14.92 -17.87
C GLU A 350 21.93 15.97 -17.30
N LYS A 351 21.66 16.44 -16.07
CA LYS A 351 22.41 17.46 -15.33
C LYS A 351 22.21 17.30 -13.82
N ALA A 352 22.94 18.09 -13.05
CA ALA A 352 22.76 18.25 -11.60
C ALA A 352 22.90 19.74 -11.23
N TYR A 353 21.91 20.56 -11.63
CA TYR A 353 21.86 21.97 -11.25
C TYR A 353 21.73 22.14 -9.73
N LYS A 354 21.10 21.16 -9.09
CA LYS A 354 21.01 20.92 -7.65
C LYS A 354 21.26 19.44 -7.38
N ASN A 355 21.18 19.04 -6.12
CA ASN A 355 21.26 17.65 -5.75
C ASN A 355 20.13 16.86 -6.42
N VAL A 356 20.50 15.85 -7.20
CA VAL A 356 19.55 14.91 -7.83
C VAL A 356 19.53 13.63 -7.01
N VAL A 357 18.34 13.12 -6.72
CA VAL A 357 18.17 11.92 -5.88
C VAL A 357 17.36 10.86 -6.59
N VAL A 358 17.88 9.64 -6.67
CA VAL A 358 17.17 8.45 -7.10
C VAL A 358 17.28 7.41 -6.00
N GLU A 359 16.18 7.18 -5.29
CA GLU A 359 16.22 6.43 -4.05
C GLU A 359 15.02 5.49 -3.88
N ASN A 360 15.27 4.30 -3.33
CA ASN A 360 14.23 3.34 -2.96
C ASN A 360 13.28 3.00 -4.14
N CYS A 361 13.77 3.06 -5.38
CA CYS A 361 12.97 2.75 -6.56
C CYS A 361 13.17 1.30 -7.01
N LEU A 362 12.09 0.69 -7.50
CA LEU A 362 12.15 -0.57 -8.23
C LEU A 362 12.25 -0.26 -9.72
N LEU A 363 13.40 -0.60 -10.30
CA LEU A 363 13.74 -0.36 -11.69
C LEU A 363 13.81 -1.71 -12.39
N ASP A 364 12.79 -2.04 -13.18
CA ASP A 364 12.56 -3.39 -13.69
C ASP A 364 12.67 -3.46 -15.22
N MET A 365 13.65 -4.24 -15.68
CA MET A 365 13.86 -4.58 -17.09
C MET A 365 13.84 -6.10 -17.34
N THR A 366 13.24 -6.89 -16.46
CA THR A 366 13.26 -8.37 -16.56
C THR A 366 12.51 -8.94 -17.77
N GLY A 367 11.52 -8.21 -18.30
CA GLY A 367 10.79 -8.55 -19.51
C GLY A 367 11.11 -7.66 -20.72
N HIS A 368 12.19 -6.88 -20.66
CA HIS A 368 12.49 -5.88 -21.67
C HIS A 368 12.92 -6.51 -23.01
N VAL A 369 12.33 -6.05 -24.11
CA VAL A 369 12.76 -6.43 -25.47
C VAL A 369 13.54 -5.27 -26.11
N PRO A 370 14.87 -5.43 -26.37
CA PRO A 370 15.69 -4.36 -26.91
C PRO A 370 15.41 -4.12 -28.40
N ALA A 371 15.51 -2.86 -28.82
CA ALA A 371 15.20 -2.39 -30.18
C ALA A 371 16.15 -2.88 -31.31
N ASN A 372 17.07 -3.81 -31.09
CA ASN A 372 18.21 -3.98 -32.00
C ASN A 372 19.00 -5.30 -31.78
N GLY A 373 18.33 -6.44 -31.64
CA GLY A 373 19.02 -7.71 -31.38
C GLY A 373 19.99 -7.67 -30.17
N GLY A 374 19.83 -6.70 -29.26
CA GLY A 374 20.63 -6.51 -28.06
C GLY A 374 21.75 -5.46 -28.07
N ILE A 375 21.99 -4.63 -29.11
CA ILE A 375 23.21 -3.76 -29.16
C ILE A 375 22.98 -2.31 -28.67
N GLY A 376 21.74 -1.86 -28.53
CA GLY A 376 21.43 -0.53 -27.96
C GLY A 376 21.60 -0.51 -26.43
N GLY A 377 22.36 0.43 -25.87
CA GLY A 377 22.58 0.53 -24.43
C GLY A 377 21.29 0.89 -23.70
N ASN A 378 20.73 -0.06 -22.94
CA ASN A 378 19.56 0.17 -22.10
C ASN A 378 19.96 0.11 -20.63
N ASN A 379 19.46 1.00 -19.80
CA ASN A 379 19.93 1.12 -18.43
C ASN A 379 18.79 1.27 -17.43
N ASN A 380 18.99 0.76 -16.21
CA ASN A 380 18.12 1.16 -15.11
C ASN A 380 18.35 2.64 -14.79
N ILE A 381 19.61 3.07 -14.70
CA ILE A 381 19.96 4.48 -14.46
C ILE A 381 21.11 4.88 -15.40
N ARG A 382 20.96 6.04 -16.05
CA ARG A 382 21.99 6.62 -16.90
C ARG A 382 22.29 8.06 -16.51
N VAL A 383 23.58 8.39 -16.44
CA VAL A 383 24.08 9.76 -16.29
C VAL A 383 24.74 10.19 -17.59
N GLN A 384 24.08 11.07 -18.33
CA GLN A 384 24.55 11.53 -19.63
C GLN A 384 24.17 13.01 -19.86
N PRO A 385 25.11 13.89 -20.24
CA PRO A 385 24.82 15.26 -20.63
C PRO A 385 24.07 15.29 -21.96
N SER A 386 23.10 16.22 -22.05
CA SER A 386 22.58 16.65 -23.35
C SER A 386 23.75 17.15 -24.21
N ALA A 387 23.75 16.78 -25.50
CA ALA A 387 24.93 16.71 -26.38
C ALA A 387 25.74 18.02 -26.62
N ASN A 388 25.45 19.14 -25.96
CA ASN A 388 25.99 20.45 -26.35
C ASN A 388 26.52 21.36 -25.22
N LEU A 389 26.52 20.99 -23.93
CA LEU A 389 26.80 21.97 -22.87
C LEU A 389 27.56 21.43 -21.65
N THR A 390 28.62 22.13 -21.23
CA THR A 390 29.49 21.80 -20.09
C THR A 390 28.98 22.32 -18.73
N ASN A 391 28.00 23.23 -18.74
CA ASN A 391 27.44 23.89 -17.54
C ASN A 391 26.36 23.03 -16.86
N GLY A 392 26.03 23.32 -15.59
CA GLY A 392 24.88 22.69 -14.89
C GLY A 392 25.19 21.43 -14.06
N TRP A 393 26.46 21.21 -13.70
CA TRP A 393 26.89 20.16 -12.75
C TRP A 393 27.42 20.85 -11.49
N ALA A 394 26.53 21.33 -10.64
CA ALA A 394 26.89 22.00 -9.38
C ALA A 394 26.46 21.21 -8.14
N GLY A 395 25.44 20.36 -8.27
CA GLY A 395 24.91 19.52 -7.20
C GLY A 395 25.42 18.08 -7.25
N GLU A 396 25.25 17.39 -6.13
CA GLU A 396 25.58 15.97 -5.96
C GLU A 396 24.52 15.06 -6.61
N ILE A 397 24.92 13.91 -7.12
CA ILE A 397 23.97 12.88 -7.56
C ILE A 397 23.98 11.75 -6.54
N THR A 398 22.83 11.49 -5.93
CA THR A 398 22.64 10.40 -4.97
C THR A 398 21.77 9.32 -5.57
N ILE A 399 22.33 8.12 -5.73
CA ILE A 399 21.63 6.93 -6.20
C ILE A 399 21.77 5.85 -5.13
N ARG A 400 20.70 5.63 -4.35
CA ARG A 400 20.78 4.71 -3.22
C ARG A 400 19.59 3.79 -3.02
N GLN A 401 19.86 2.57 -2.58
CA GLN A 401 18.85 1.59 -2.17
C GLN A 401 17.79 1.30 -3.25
N ASN A 402 18.17 1.38 -4.51
CA ASN A 402 17.32 0.98 -5.62
C ASN A 402 17.47 -0.51 -5.89
N VAL A 403 16.40 -1.16 -6.32
CA VAL A 403 16.42 -2.53 -6.83
C VAL A 403 16.41 -2.45 -8.36
N CYS A 404 17.55 -2.78 -8.98
CA CYS A 404 17.77 -2.74 -10.41
C CYS A 404 17.73 -4.15 -11.00
N LEU A 405 16.54 -4.55 -11.50
CA LEU A 405 16.30 -5.86 -12.10
C LEU A 405 16.43 -5.82 -13.62
N ARG A 406 16.81 -6.95 -14.21
CA ARG A 406 17.00 -7.13 -15.65
C ARG A 406 16.94 -8.61 -16.04
N ASP A 407 16.85 -8.84 -17.34
CA ASP A 407 17.26 -10.10 -17.94
C ASP A 407 18.79 -10.14 -18.14
N SER A 408 19.42 -11.22 -17.67
CA SER A 408 20.85 -11.50 -17.84
C SER A 408 21.27 -11.80 -19.29
N ALA A 409 20.31 -12.09 -20.18
CA ALA A 409 20.58 -12.41 -21.58
C ALA A 409 20.72 -11.17 -22.50
N LEU A 410 20.48 -9.96 -21.98
CA LEU A 410 20.39 -8.71 -22.77
C LEU A 410 21.53 -7.74 -22.44
N ALA A 411 22.02 -6.96 -23.41
CA ALA A 411 23.05 -5.92 -23.20
C ALA A 411 22.53 -4.63 -22.56
N THR A 412 22.13 -4.74 -21.30
CA THR A 412 21.72 -3.62 -20.45
C THR A 412 22.73 -3.38 -19.33
N PHE A 413 22.65 -2.27 -18.58
CA PHE A 413 23.47 -2.07 -17.37
C PHE A 413 22.63 -1.47 -16.24
N PRO A 414 22.87 -1.87 -14.97
CA PRO A 414 22.23 -1.20 -13.84
C PRO A 414 22.54 0.29 -13.82
N PHE A 415 23.76 0.63 -14.21
CA PHE A 415 24.26 1.98 -14.18
C PHE A 415 25.21 2.26 -15.34
N GLN A 416 25.04 3.42 -15.97
CA GLN A 416 25.93 3.92 -17.02
C GLN A 416 26.30 5.38 -16.77
N ILE A 417 27.58 5.72 -16.98
CA ILE A 417 28.08 7.10 -17.01
C ILE A 417 28.79 7.38 -18.33
N THR A 418 28.38 8.39 -19.08
CA THR A 418 29.02 8.72 -20.38
C THR A 418 29.60 10.13 -20.46
N THR A 419 29.94 10.78 -19.34
CA THR A 419 30.43 12.16 -19.31
C THR A 419 31.74 12.35 -18.57
N SER A 420 32.71 13.03 -19.18
CA SER A 420 33.97 13.41 -18.52
C SER A 420 33.84 14.56 -17.52
N VAL A 421 32.67 15.20 -17.43
CA VAL A 421 32.40 16.35 -16.55
C VAL A 421 31.35 15.93 -15.53
N LEU A 422 31.76 15.78 -14.26
CA LEU A 422 30.87 15.36 -13.19
C LEU A 422 31.19 16.07 -11.87
N THR A 423 30.14 16.37 -11.12
CA THR A 423 30.13 16.52 -9.67
C THR A 423 30.28 15.17 -8.99
N THR A 424 30.31 15.13 -7.65
CA THR A 424 30.30 13.88 -6.90
C THR A 424 29.06 13.06 -7.23
N VAL A 425 29.26 11.79 -7.62
CA VAL A 425 28.19 10.81 -7.80
C VAL A 425 28.31 9.76 -6.72
N ASN A 426 27.28 9.62 -5.89
CA ASN A 426 27.19 8.67 -4.80
C ASN A 426 26.27 7.51 -5.18
N PHE A 427 26.86 6.33 -5.37
CA PHE A 427 26.12 5.12 -5.73
C PHE A 427 26.24 4.08 -4.62
N SER A 428 25.21 3.96 -3.77
CA SER A 428 25.33 3.18 -2.53
C SER A 428 24.11 2.33 -2.16
N GLY A 429 24.38 1.15 -1.58
CA GLY A 429 23.32 0.30 -1.03
C GLY A 429 22.32 -0.26 -2.04
N ASN A 430 22.61 -0.25 -3.33
CA ASN A 430 21.69 -0.72 -4.38
C ASN A 430 21.77 -2.25 -4.55
N TRP A 431 20.65 -2.86 -4.94
CA TRP A 431 20.55 -4.27 -5.33
C TRP A 431 20.56 -4.38 -6.85
N LEU A 432 21.60 -5.02 -7.39
CA LEU A 432 21.91 -4.98 -8.81
C LEU A 432 21.90 -6.36 -9.45
N THR A 433 21.29 -6.48 -10.63
CA THR A 433 21.48 -7.63 -11.50
C THR A 433 22.46 -7.27 -12.62
N PRO A 434 23.56 -8.02 -12.87
CA PRO A 434 24.60 -7.64 -13.82
C PRO A 434 24.34 -8.07 -15.27
N TYR A 435 25.14 -7.53 -16.22
CA TYR A 435 25.08 -7.87 -17.66
C TYR A 435 25.64 -9.22 -18.01
N ASN A 436 26.71 -9.57 -17.33
CA ASN A 436 27.34 -10.87 -17.36
C ASN A 436 27.69 -11.22 -15.91
N THR A 437 28.48 -12.24 -15.64
CA THR A 437 28.83 -12.62 -14.26
C THR A 437 29.61 -11.56 -13.47
N SER A 438 29.97 -10.40 -14.04
CA SER A 438 30.89 -9.45 -13.39
C SER A 438 30.68 -7.94 -13.68
N THR A 439 29.91 -7.54 -14.70
CA THR A 439 29.82 -6.13 -15.12
C THR A 439 28.53 -5.44 -14.62
N TYR A 440 28.69 -4.42 -13.78
CA TYR A 440 27.61 -3.66 -13.12
C TYR A 440 27.56 -2.17 -13.48
N ILE A 441 28.66 -1.62 -14.03
CA ILE A 441 28.73 -0.26 -14.56
C ILE A 441 29.24 -0.32 -15.99
N TYR A 442 28.63 0.45 -16.88
CA TYR A 442 29.15 0.68 -18.23
C TYR A 442 29.74 2.08 -18.39
N ALA A 443 31.00 2.10 -18.84
CA ALA A 443 31.87 3.26 -19.04
C ALA A 443 32.07 4.13 -17.78
N VAL A 444 33.32 4.22 -17.32
CA VAL A 444 33.77 5.23 -16.35
C VAL A 444 35.01 5.85 -16.97
N THR A 445 34.97 7.14 -17.28
CA THR A 445 36.12 7.82 -17.90
C THR A 445 37.13 8.20 -16.82
N ALA A 446 38.43 8.11 -17.10
CA ALA A 446 39.47 8.49 -16.16
C ALA A 446 39.29 9.96 -15.69
N GLY A 447 39.27 10.19 -14.37
CA GLY A 447 39.13 11.53 -13.76
C GLY A 447 37.76 11.85 -13.12
N GLN A 448 36.79 10.93 -13.15
CA GLN A 448 35.48 11.10 -12.50
C GLN A 448 35.55 10.74 -11.00
N SER A 449 34.85 11.48 -10.12
CA SER A 449 34.69 11.14 -8.70
C SER A 449 33.37 10.42 -8.46
N VAL A 450 33.39 9.10 -8.64
CA VAL A 450 32.26 8.21 -8.35
C VAL A 450 32.54 7.47 -7.07
N THR A 451 31.64 7.59 -6.09
CA THR A 451 31.70 6.81 -4.87
C THR A 451 30.84 5.56 -4.99
N TRP A 452 31.33 4.45 -4.46
CA TRP A 452 30.69 3.14 -4.54
C TRP A 452 30.79 2.42 -3.20
N GLN A 453 29.67 2.17 -2.55
CA GLN A 453 29.66 1.45 -1.27
C GLN A 453 28.36 0.68 -1.00
N GLY A 454 28.48 -0.54 -0.47
CA GLY A 454 27.33 -1.30 0.03
C GLY A 454 26.39 -1.83 -1.06
N ASN A 455 26.77 -1.75 -2.33
CA ASN A 455 26.00 -2.33 -3.43
C ASN A 455 26.15 -3.85 -3.45
N VAL A 456 25.04 -4.55 -3.63
CA VAL A 456 24.97 -6.02 -3.57
C VAL A 456 24.26 -6.59 -4.80
N LYS A 457 24.41 -7.88 -5.04
CA LYS A 457 23.67 -8.56 -6.10
C LYS A 457 22.22 -8.76 -5.69
N ALA A 458 21.29 -8.46 -6.58
CA ALA A 458 19.86 -8.65 -6.34
C ALA A 458 19.43 -10.12 -6.24
N SER A 459 20.30 -11.07 -6.60
CA SER A 459 20.02 -12.52 -6.59
C SER A 459 20.30 -13.19 -5.24
N ASP A 460 21.34 -12.74 -4.53
CA ASP A 460 21.87 -13.44 -3.35
C ASP A 460 22.40 -12.50 -2.26
N GLY A 461 22.33 -11.18 -2.45
CA GLY A 461 22.82 -10.19 -1.50
C GLY A 461 24.35 -10.14 -1.37
N THR A 462 25.10 -10.86 -2.20
CA THR A 462 26.57 -10.82 -2.14
C THR A 462 27.09 -9.46 -2.60
N ALA A 463 28.19 -9.00 -1.98
CA ALA A 463 28.77 -7.70 -2.29
C ALA A 463 29.23 -7.63 -3.77
N VAL A 464 28.96 -6.49 -4.41
CA VAL A 464 29.50 -6.18 -5.73
C VAL A 464 30.86 -5.52 -5.57
N ALA A 465 31.87 -6.08 -6.25
CA ALA A 465 33.22 -5.57 -6.23
C ALA A 465 33.30 -4.10 -6.68
N LEU A 466 34.21 -3.35 -6.08
CA LEU A 466 34.47 -1.96 -6.42
C LEU A 466 34.90 -1.83 -7.90
N PRO A 467 34.16 -1.08 -8.74
CA PRO A 467 34.56 -0.87 -10.13
C PRO A 467 35.84 -0.07 -10.26
N THR A 468 36.58 -0.29 -11.36
CA THR A 468 37.80 0.47 -11.68
C THR A 468 37.47 1.96 -11.79
N ASN A 469 38.26 2.81 -11.12
CA ASN A 469 38.09 4.28 -11.03
C ASN A 469 36.98 4.77 -10.09
N CYS A 470 36.35 3.90 -9.29
CA CYS A 470 35.49 4.33 -8.19
C CYS A 470 36.27 4.41 -6.86
N VAL A 471 35.81 5.25 -5.94
CA VAL A 471 36.32 5.31 -4.56
C VAL A 471 35.27 4.77 -3.59
N SER A 472 35.70 4.11 -2.52
CA SER A 472 34.81 3.71 -1.44
C SER A 472 34.61 4.89 -0.47
N ILE A 473 33.41 5.04 0.06
CA ILE A 473 33.07 5.98 1.13
C ILE A 473 32.36 5.24 2.27
N SER A 474 32.22 5.88 3.42
CA SER A 474 31.34 5.37 4.49
C SER A 474 29.89 5.43 4.03
N TYR A 475 29.16 4.34 4.22
CA TYR A 475 27.72 4.26 3.97
C TYR A 475 27.06 3.46 5.08
N THR A 476 25.97 4.00 5.63
CA THR A 476 25.10 3.31 6.58
C THR A 476 23.77 3.07 5.88
N PRO A 477 23.38 1.80 5.63
CA PRO A 477 22.08 1.50 5.04
C PRO A 477 20.92 2.05 5.88
N GLU A 478 19.89 2.54 5.22
CA GLU A 478 18.60 2.77 5.89
C GLU A 478 18.07 1.43 6.42
N SER A 479 17.59 1.43 7.65
CA SER A 479 17.03 0.27 8.33
C SER A 479 15.56 0.50 8.64
N THR A 480 14.80 -0.60 8.69
CA THR A 480 13.42 -0.63 9.19
C THR A 480 13.36 -0.77 10.71
N ASP A 481 14.51 -0.89 11.38
CA ASP A 481 14.60 -0.86 12.83
C ASP A 481 13.97 0.42 13.39
N ASP A 482 13.22 0.25 14.48
CA ASP A 482 12.46 1.29 15.17
C ASP A 482 11.32 1.92 14.36
N ALA A 483 11.02 1.41 13.15
CA ALA A 483 9.93 1.96 12.35
C ALA A 483 8.53 1.56 12.85
N ILE A 484 8.44 0.46 13.58
CA ILE A 484 7.21 -0.02 14.20
C ILE A 484 7.39 -0.05 15.72
N GLN A 485 6.44 0.54 16.44
CA GLN A 485 6.36 0.49 17.89
C GLN A 485 5.05 -0.17 18.32
N HIS A 486 5.14 -1.06 19.31
CA HIS A 486 3.99 -1.63 19.99
C HIS A 486 3.94 -1.12 21.43
N ILE A 487 2.78 -0.59 21.83
CA ILE A 487 2.51 -0.12 23.19
C ILE A 487 1.36 -0.95 23.75
N LEU A 488 1.54 -1.52 24.92
CA LEU A 488 0.56 -2.36 25.60
C LEU A 488 0.77 -2.31 27.10
N ASN A 489 0.01 -3.08 27.87
CA ASN A 489 0.19 -3.16 29.31
C ASN A 489 0.51 -4.60 29.74
N SER A 490 1.58 -4.80 30.53
CA SER A 490 1.84 -6.12 31.13
C SER A 490 0.91 -6.36 32.30
N ARG A 491 -0.19 -7.06 32.00
CA ARG A 491 -1.19 -7.47 32.99
C ARG A 491 -0.98 -8.92 33.40
N SER A 492 0.27 -9.34 33.59
CA SER A 492 0.62 -10.68 34.08
C SER A 492 1.52 -10.56 35.33
N PRO A 493 0.98 -10.82 36.54
CA PRO A 493 -0.41 -11.22 36.80
C PRO A 493 -1.40 -10.08 36.55
N ILE A 494 -2.66 -10.45 36.32
CA ILE A 494 -3.73 -9.50 36.02
C ILE A 494 -3.84 -8.49 37.18
N GLY A 495 -3.77 -7.19 36.85
CA GLY A 495 -3.75 -6.07 37.83
C GLY A 495 -2.36 -5.50 38.16
N SER A 496 -1.26 -6.01 37.57
CA SER A 496 0.11 -5.51 37.77
C SER A 496 0.51 -4.35 36.84
N GLY A 497 -0.47 -3.67 36.24
CA GLY A 497 -0.33 -3.04 34.93
C GLY A 497 0.75 -1.98 34.78
N THR A 498 1.87 -2.32 34.15
CA THR A 498 2.89 -1.36 33.70
C THR A 498 2.86 -1.27 32.18
N VAL A 499 2.88 -0.04 31.65
CA VAL A 499 2.98 0.17 30.20
C VAL A 499 4.29 -0.42 29.69
N GLN A 500 4.19 -1.31 28.71
CA GLN A 500 5.31 -1.84 27.95
C GLN A 500 5.30 -1.22 26.56
N HIS A 501 6.47 -0.84 26.08
CA HIS A 501 6.69 -0.42 24.71
C HIS A 501 7.84 -1.22 24.11
N VAL A 502 7.68 -1.67 22.88
CA VAL A 502 8.69 -2.46 22.16
C VAL A 502 8.82 -1.90 20.75
N PHE A 503 10.05 -1.62 20.33
CA PHE A 503 10.36 -1.37 18.93
C PHE A 503 10.68 -2.69 18.22
N GLU A 504 10.17 -2.82 17.00
CA GLU A 504 10.60 -3.89 16.11
C GLU A 504 11.96 -3.53 15.51
N THR A 505 12.92 -4.44 15.65
CA THR A 505 14.22 -4.38 15.00
C THR A 505 14.58 -5.76 14.45
N THR A 506 15.62 -5.81 13.63
CA THR A 506 16.17 -7.05 13.07
C THR A 506 16.56 -8.03 14.18
N GLY A 507 17.06 -7.53 15.33
CA GLY A 507 17.51 -8.37 16.45
C GLY A 507 16.51 -8.49 17.61
N THR A 508 15.50 -7.62 17.70
CA THR A 508 14.55 -7.57 18.82
C THR A 508 13.12 -7.40 18.33
N GLY A 509 12.19 -8.09 18.99
CA GLY A 509 10.75 -7.94 18.76
C GLY A 509 10.00 -8.51 19.95
N ARG A 510 8.67 -8.39 19.95
CA ARG A 510 7.86 -8.91 21.07
C ARG A 510 7.40 -10.35 20.87
N THR A 511 6.69 -10.61 19.78
CA THR A 511 6.20 -11.95 19.43
C THR A 511 6.22 -12.14 17.92
N SER A 512 6.25 -13.40 17.47
CA SER A 512 6.12 -13.77 16.06
C SER A 512 4.90 -13.16 15.36
N SER A 513 3.77 -13.08 16.08
CA SER A 513 2.50 -12.60 15.53
C SER A 513 2.45 -11.08 15.38
N LEU A 514 3.05 -10.34 16.34
CA LEU A 514 3.22 -8.89 16.19
C LEU A 514 4.23 -8.56 15.09
N ARG A 515 5.28 -9.36 14.93
CA ARG A 515 6.22 -9.23 13.82
C ARG A 515 5.54 -9.42 12.45
N ALA A 516 4.69 -10.43 12.30
CA ALA A 516 3.90 -10.63 11.08
C ALA A 516 3.00 -9.41 10.78
N MET A 517 2.31 -8.88 11.80
CA MET A 517 1.51 -7.66 11.70
C MET A 517 2.37 -6.43 11.32
N ALA A 518 3.55 -6.29 11.92
CA ALA A 518 4.50 -5.22 11.65
C ALA A 518 5.02 -5.27 10.20
N ASN A 519 5.30 -6.46 9.67
CA ASN A 519 5.72 -6.64 8.27
C ASN A 519 4.65 -6.17 7.28
N VAL A 520 3.36 -6.46 7.54
CA VAL A 520 2.26 -5.92 6.74
C VAL A 520 2.28 -4.39 6.75
N ALA A 521 2.45 -3.77 7.92
CA ALA A 521 2.52 -2.31 8.05
C ALA A 521 3.73 -1.73 7.30
N LEU A 522 4.94 -2.26 7.51
CA LEU A 522 6.17 -1.82 6.84
C LEU A 522 6.05 -1.89 5.32
N LEU A 523 5.51 -3.00 4.81
CA LEU A 523 5.44 -3.23 3.39
C LEU A 523 4.34 -2.41 2.72
N THR A 524 3.24 -2.11 3.43
CA THR A 524 2.12 -1.31 2.90
C THR A 524 2.33 0.20 3.05
N LEU A 525 2.75 0.61 4.25
CA LEU A 525 3.05 1.99 4.64
C LEU A 525 4.54 2.28 4.45
N THR A 526 5.02 1.94 3.27
CA THR A 526 6.43 2.00 2.87
C THR A 526 7.12 3.31 3.26
N GLY A 527 8.21 3.19 4.01
CA GLY A 527 9.01 4.29 4.56
C GLY A 527 8.38 5.08 5.72
N TYR A 528 7.08 4.93 5.98
CA TYR A 528 6.41 5.57 7.12
C TYR A 528 6.66 4.81 8.42
N LYS A 529 6.43 5.51 9.54
CA LYS A 529 6.58 4.98 10.89
C LYS A 529 5.20 4.71 11.48
N CYS A 530 5.04 3.66 12.28
CA CYS A 530 3.75 3.29 12.86
C CYS A 530 3.86 2.95 14.35
N VAL A 531 2.84 3.35 15.10
CA VAL A 531 2.66 3.02 16.52
C VAL A 531 1.33 2.28 16.69
N PHE A 532 1.38 1.13 17.35
CA PHE A 532 0.21 0.31 17.65
C PHE A 532 -0.05 0.24 19.14
N LEU A 533 -1.23 0.69 19.56
CA LEU A 533 -1.72 0.56 20.93
C LEU A 533 -2.57 -0.70 21.03
N HIS A 534 -2.18 -1.63 21.88
CA HIS A 534 -2.93 -2.88 22.11
C HIS A 534 -3.65 -2.80 23.45
N HIS A 535 -4.96 -2.54 23.41
CA HIS A 535 -5.77 -2.29 24.60
C HIS A 535 -6.27 -3.57 25.29
N THR A 536 -6.04 -4.74 24.73
CA THR A 536 -6.96 -5.85 24.96
C THR A 536 -6.45 -6.83 26.01
N VAL A 537 -7.34 -7.65 26.56
CA VAL A 537 -7.00 -8.79 27.40
C VAL A 537 -7.95 -9.93 27.04
N SER A 538 -7.50 -11.17 27.18
CA SER A 538 -8.35 -12.33 26.99
C SER A 538 -9.58 -12.30 27.92
N GLY A 539 -10.74 -12.68 27.38
CA GLY A 539 -11.98 -12.81 28.17
C GLY A 539 -12.77 -11.53 28.43
N THR A 540 -12.40 -10.39 27.84
CA THR A 540 -13.12 -9.14 28.10
C THR A 540 -14.35 -8.91 27.18
N GLY A 541 -15.45 -8.37 27.71
CA GLY A 541 -16.52 -7.69 26.99
C GLY A 541 -16.49 -6.16 27.11
N PHE A 542 -17.48 -5.47 26.55
CA PHE A 542 -17.53 -3.99 26.62
C PHE A 542 -17.67 -3.47 28.06
N ASN A 543 -18.42 -4.18 28.91
CA ASN A 543 -18.67 -3.75 30.28
C ASN A 543 -17.40 -3.78 31.12
N GLU A 544 -16.61 -4.86 31.00
CA GLU A 544 -15.35 -5.01 31.72
C GLU A 544 -14.30 -4.03 31.19
N ALA A 545 -14.28 -3.74 29.87
CA ALA A 545 -13.35 -2.77 29.29
C ALA A 545 -13.62 -1.32 29.68
N LEU A 546 -14.88 -0.99 29.97
CA LEU A 546 -15.35 0.37 30.26
C LEU A 546 -15.64 0.61 31.74
N SER A 547 -15.21 -0.32 32.60
CA SER A 547 -15.35 -0.25 34.06
C SER A 547 -14.01 0.01 34.74
N ASN A 548 -14.04 0.70 35.89
CA ASN A 548 -12.91 0.76 36.82
C ASN A 548 -13.06 -0.22 38.00
N THR A 549 -14.19 -0.90 38.10
CA THR A 549 -14.50 -1.79 39.23
C THR A 549 -14.04 -3.23 38.98
N ASP A 550 -13.73 -3.59 37.74
CA ASP A 550 -13.23 -4.92 37.41
C ASP A 550 -11.74 -5.00 37.79
N ALA A 551 -11.43 -5.87 38.75
CA ALA A 551 -10.07 -6.06 39.24
C ALA A 551 -9.16 -6.72 38.18
N LEU A 552 -9.74 -7.40 37.19
CA LEU A 552 -9.04 -8.06 36.11
C LEU A 552 -8.82 -7.14 34.89
N ARG A 553 -9.61 -6.07 34.76
CA ARG A 553 -9.42 -5.06 33.72
C ARG A 553 -9.97 -3.71 34.16
N ARG A 554 -9.10 -2.70 34.22
CA ARG A 554 -9.50 -1.34 34.59
C ARG A 554 -9.40 -0.39 33.40
N PHE A 555 -10.41 0.44 33.20
CA PHE A 555 -10.36 1.51 32.20
C PHE A 555 -9.17 2.45 32.41
N SER A 556 -8.76 2.69 33.66
CA SER A 556 -7.53 3.43 34.00
C SER A 556 -6.26 2.86 33.35
N ASP A 557 -6.20 1.55 33.12
CA ASP A 557 -5.05 0.90 32.49
C ASP A 557 -5.03 1.19 30.97
N GLU A 558 -6.21 1.31 30.35
CA GLU A 558 -6.36 1.71 28.95
C GLU A 558 -6.01 3.18 28.76
N LEU A 559 -6.44 4.02 29.70
CA LEU A 559 -6.08 5.43 29.75
C LEU A 559 -4.57 5.61 29.89
N THR A 560 -3.89 4.76 30.67
CA THR A 560 -2.43 4.83 30.83
C THR A 560 -1.70 4.47 29.53
N ILE A 561 -2.15 3.45 28.79
CA ILE A 561 -1.62 3.12 27.44
C ILE A 561 -1.83 4.30 26.49
N HIS A 562 -3.05 4.85 26.47
CA HIS A 562 -3.40 5.97 25.61
C HIS A 562 -2.51 7.19 25.91
N ASN A 563 -2.47 7.62 27.17
CA ASN A 563 -1.69 8.79 27.60
C ASN A 563 -0.19 8.64 27.31
N TYR A 564 0.35 7.41 27.38
CA TYR A 564 1.75 7.17 27.01
C TYR A 564 1.99 7.46 25.53
N ALA A 565 1.08 7.06 24.65
CA ALA A 565 1.20 7.30 23.22
C ALA A 565 0.89 8.75 22.81
N THR A 566 0.13 9.48 23.62
CA THR A 566 -0.39 10.82 23.29
C THR A 566 0.21 11.96 24.11
N VAL A 567 1.21 11.67 24.96
CA VAL A 567 1.82 12.63 25.91
C VAL A 567 2.30 13.95 25.29
N ASN A 568 2.67 13.95 24.01
CA ASN A 568 3.15 15.13 23.29
C ASN A 568 2.07 15.89 22.49
N GLY A 569 0.79 15.58 22.69
CA GLY A 569 -0.31 16.12 21.88
C GLY A 569 -0.60 15.30 20.62
N VAL A 570 0.05 14.15 20.46
CA VAL A 570 -0.22 13.19 19.38
C VAL A 570 -1.62 12.60 19.57
N HIS A 571 -2.34 12.36 18.47
CA HIS A 571 -3.66 11.74 18.49
C HIS A 571 -3.63 10.34 17.87
N VAL A 572 -4.49 9.45 18.36
CA VAL A 572 -4.76 8.17 17.70
C VAL A 572 -5.61 8.43 16.48
N GLY A 573 -5.10 8.09 15.30
CA GLY A 573 -5.81 8.32 14.04
C GLY A 573 -6.91 7.30 13.77
N THR A 574 -6.70 6.05 14.18
CA THR A 574 -7.63 4.95 13.88
C THR A 574 -7.72 3.95 15.02
N CYS A 575 -8.95 3.59 15.37
CA CYS A 575 -9.25 2.40 16.17
C CYS A 575 -9.70 1.29 15.22
N TYR A 576 -9.33 0.04 15.49
CA TYR A 576 -9.79 -1.09 14.70
C TYR A 576 -10.04 -2.31 15.58
N SER A 577 -11.02 -3.13 15.19
CA SER A 577 -11.34 -4.34 15.93
C SER A 577 -12.00 -5.40 15.07
N SER A 578 -11.80 -6.65 15.50
CA SER A 578 -12.66 -7.77 15.18
C SER A 578 -13.09 -8.48 16.48
N TRP A 579 -13.81 -7.79 17.37
CA TRP A 579 -14.11 -8.26 18.74
C TRP A 579 -15.56 -8.70 18.91
N TYR A 580 -15.82 -10.00 18.92
CA TYR A 580 -17.20 -10.49 18.86
C TYR A 580 -17.58 -11.50 19.93
N ALA A 581 -16.68 -12.35 20.45
CA ALA A 581 -17.13 -13.49 21.23
C ALA A 581 -17.87 -13.10 22.52
N SER A 582 -17.29 -12.19 23.33
CA SER A 582 -17.96 -11.67 24.52
C SER A 582 -19.22 -10.83 24.22
N PRO A 583 -19.17 -9.82 23.32
CA PRO A 583 -20.35 -9.01 22.97
C PRO A 583 -21.31 -9.65 21.95
N ALA A 584 -21.17 -10.93 21.61
CA ALA A 584 -21.97 -11.59 20.57
C ALA A 584 -23.47 -11.52 20.84
N ALA A 585 -23.87 -11.47 22.12
CA ALA A 585 -25.26 -11.33 22.53
C ALA A 585 -25.93 -10.03 22.03
N LEU A 586 -25.14 -9.00 21.68
CA LEU A 586 -25.67 -7.78 21.06
C LEU A 586 -26.26 -8.03 19.68
N ALA A 587 -25.82 -9.08 18.98
CA ALA A 587 -26.34 -9.50 17.68
C ALA A 587 -26.44 -8.30 16.71
N LEU A 588 -27.63 -7.99 16.19
CA LEU A 588 -27.86 -6.88 15.26
C LEU A 588 -27.49 -5.50 15.84
N ASN A 589 -27.48 -5.35 17.16
CA ASN A 589 -27.16 -4.08 17.83
C ASN A 589 -25.65 -3.84 17.98
N TYR A 590 -24.79 -4.80 17.61
CA TYR A 590 -23.35 -4.70 17.85
C TYR A 590 -22.73 -3.42 17.26
N GLY A 591 -22.97 -3.14 15.97
CA GLY A 591 -22.43 -1.95 15.31
C GLY A 591 -22.96 -0.64 15.92
N TYR A 592 -24.22 -0.65 16.35
CA TYR A 592 -24.85 0.49 17.00
C TYR A 592 -24.26 0.74 18.39
N ALA A 593 -24.01 -0.32 19.16
CA ALA A 593 -23.35 -0.23 20.46
C ALA A 593 -21.96 0.41 20.34
N VAL A 594 -21.14 -0.03 19.37
CA VAL A 594 -19.84 0.60 19.12
C VAL A 594 -19.99 2.07 18.77
N TYR A 595 -20.95 2.42 17.91
CA TYR A 595 -21.22 3.82 17.58
C TYR A 595 -21.51 4.65 18.84
N GLU A 596 -22.41 4.18 19.71
CA GLU A 596 -22.75 4.94 20.92
C GLU A 596 -21.56 5.07 21.88
N LEU A 597 -20.80 3.99 22.08
CA LEU A 597 -19.62 3.94 22.96
C LEU A 597 -18.45 4.79 22.45
N PHE A 598 -18.36 5.03 21.14
CA PHE A 598 -17.30 5.83 20.53
C PHE A 598 -17.70 7.30 20.31
N SER A 599 -18.88 7.53 19.74
CA SER A 599 -19.38 8.88 19.40
C SER A 599 -19.99 9.62 20.59
N ARG A 600 -20.36 8.89 21.66
CA ARG A 600 -21.15 9.38 22.79
C ARG A 600 -22.51 9.97 22.36
N ARG A 601 -23.07 9.45 21.26
CA ARG A 601 -24.40 9.81 20.74
C ARG A 601 -25.30 8.59 20.70
N ALA A 602 -26.58 8.80 20.98
CA ALA A 602 -27.58 7.74 20.87
C ALA A 602 -27.80 7.35 19.41
N TRP A 603 -27.90 6.05 19.14
CA TRP A 603 -28.16 5.55 17.80
C TRP A 603 -29.53 6.02 17.29
N ALA A 604 -30.54 6.02 18.16
CA ALA A 604 -31.93 6.28 17.79
C ALA A 604 -32.17 7.68 17.18
N ASP A 605 -31.54 8.72 17.75
CA ASP A 605 -31.84 10.12 17.42
C ASP A 605 -30.60 11.04 17.36
N GLY A 606 -29.40 10.52 17.61
CA GLY A 606 -28.15 11.30 17.61
C GLY A 606 -27.97 12.21 18.83
N SER A 607 -28.86 12.13 19.82
CA SER A 607 -28.77 12.91 21.07
C SER A 607 -27.49 12.58 21.84
N ALA A 608 -26.92 13.57 22.51
CA ALA A 608 -25.71 13.37 23.30
C ALA A 608 -26.01 12.53 24.55
N LYS A 609 -25.12 11.59 24.88
CA LYS A 609 -25.21 10.78 26.10
C LYS A 609 -24.30 11.34 27.21
N THR A 610 -24.74 11.21 28.46
CA THR A 610 -23.95 11.61 29.64
C THR A 610 -23.67 10.39 30.49
N LEU A 611 -22.41 10.19 30.88
CA LEU A 611 -22.01 9.09 31.74
C LEU A 611 -22.60 9.25 33.16
N PRO A 612 -23.06 8.15 33.81
CA PRO A 612 -23.19 6.82 33.26
C PRO A 612 -24.44 6.68 32.37
N TYR A 613 -24.37 5.86 31.31
CA TYR A 613 -25.52 5.57 30.45
C TYR A 613 -25.55 4.10 30.02
N ALA A 614 -26.73 3.60 29.65
CA ALA A 614 -26.86 2.31 28.98
C ALA A 614 -26.71 2.48 27.46
N TYR A 615 -25.82 1.69 26.86
CA TYR A 615 -25.73 1.61 25.40
C TYR A 615 -26.76 0.63 24.85
N ILE A 616 -27.10 0.77 23.58
CA ILE A 616 -28.12 -0.03 22.92
C ILE A 616 -27.84 -1.54 23.05
N GLY A 617 -28.83 -2.26 23.60
CA GLY A 617 -28.76 -3.71 23.78
C GLY A 617 -27.80 -4.20 24.87
N GLY A 618 -27.14 -3.30 25.60
CA GLY A 618 -26.16 -3.65 26.62
C GLY A 618 -26.37 -2.99 27.97
N ALA A 619 -25.33 -3.04 28.81
CA ALA A 619 -25.40 -2.58 30.19
C ALA A 619 -25.07 -1.08 30.34
N THR A 620 -25.25 -0.58 31.55
CA THR A 620 -24.79 0.76 31.93
C THR A 620 -23.27 0.80 32.04
N VAL A 621 -22.64 1.75 31.34
CA VAL A 621 -21.20 1.98 31.38
C VAL A 621 -20.84 3.22 32.20
N GLN A 622 -19.70 3.17 32.88
CA GLN A 622 -19.15 4.26 33.69
C GLN A 622 -18.16 5.13 32.92
N ASN A 623 -17.51 4.54 31.91
CA ASN A 623 -16.59 5.19 30.99
C ASN A 623 -17.02 4.86 29.56
N ASP A 624 -16.48 5.60 28.60
CA ASP A 624 -16.63 5.32 27.17
C ASP A 624 -15.32 5.65 26.44
N TRP A 625 -15.24 5.33 25.15
CA TRP A 625 -14.02 5.55 24.36
C TRP A 625 -13.78 7.02 24.03
N ASN A 626 -14.76 7.91 24.22
CA ASN A 626 -14.59 9.34 24.02
C ASN A 626 -13.62 9.96 25.05
N LEU A 627 -13.43 9.31 26.20
CA LEU A 627 -12.40 9.67 27.17
C LEU A 627 -10.97 9.32 26.73
N LEU A 628 -10.81 8.46 25.72
CA LEU A 628 -9.51 8.11 25.13
C LEU A 628 -9.32 8.79 23.78
N TYR A 629 -10.36 8.90 22.96
CA TYR A 629 -10.20 9.27 21.56
C TYR A 629 -10.98 10.53 21.21
N ASP A 630 -10.29 11.46 20.56
CA ASP A 630 -10.90 12.64 19.96
C ASP A 630 -11.62 12.24 18.67
N THR A 631 -12.94 12.16 18.71
CA THR A 631 -13.77 11.80 17.54
C THR A 631 -13.64 12.75 16.34
N THR A 632 -13.05 13.93 16.50
CA THR A 632 -12.74 14.80 15.35
C THR A 632 -11.54 14.29 14.55
N LYS A 633 -10.59 13.61 15.21
CA LYS A 633 -9.33 13.10 14.63
C LYS A 633 -9.31 11.57 14.46
N THR A 634 -9.99 10.83 15.34
CA THR A 634 -10.03 9.36 15.35
C THR A 634 -11.22 8.82 14.56
N ARG A 635 -11.00 7.74 13.80
CA ARG A 635 -12.07 6.96 13.14
C ARG A 635 -12.01 5.49 13.55
N TRP A 636 -13.15 4.79 13.51
CA TRP A 636 -13.24 3.39 13.93
C TRP A 636 -13.47 2.45 12.73
N ALA A 637 -12.53 1.55 12.46
CA ALA A 637 -12.65 0.46 11.51
C ALA A 637 -13.24 -0.80 12.18
N LEU A 638 -14.55 -1.03 11.98
CA LEU A 638 -15.21 -2.25 12.40
C LEU A 638 -15.13 -3.30 11.30
N LEU A 639 -14.30 -4.32 11.51
CA LEU A 639 -13.93 -5.24 10.43
C LEU A 639 -14.94 -6.36 10.21
N GLY A 640 -15.80 -6.67 11.18
CA GLY A 640 -16.76 -7.80 11.12
C GLY A 640 -16.25 -9.04 11.89
N PRO A 641 -17.13 -10.01 12.19
CA PRO A 641 -16.77 -11.17 13.00
C PRO A 641 -15.73 -12.03 12.32
N HIS A 642 -14.65 -12.33 13.05
CA HIS A 642 -13.63 -13.29 12.65
C HIS A 642 -14.16 -14.73 12.64
N ALA A 643 -13.41 -15.64 12.02
CA ALA A 643 -13.78 -17.05 11.91
C ALA A 643 -14.03 -17.70 13.28
N ARG A 644 -15.11 -18.50 13.37
CA ARG A 644 -15.40 -19.33 14.54
C ARG A 644 -15.91 -20.69 14.07
N PRO A 645 -15.24 -21.81 14.38
CA PRO A 645 -15.76 -23.12 14.00
C PRO A 645 -16.97 -23.48 14.84
N ALA A 646 -17.82 -24.35 14.30
CA ALA A 646 -18.88 -24.98 15.07
C ALA A 646 -18.29 -25.92 16.14
N ALA A 647 -18.88 -25.91 17.33
CA ALA A 647 -18.50 -26.80 18.43
C ALA A 647 -19.20 -28.19 18.35
N GLU A 648 -20.03 -28.38 17.33
CA GLU A 648 -20.89 -29.55 17.17
C GLU A 648 -21.20 -29.81 15.68
N ALA A 649 -21.81 -30.94 15.37
CA ALA A 649 -22.22 -31.27 14.01
C ALA A 649 -23.42 -30.40 13.57
N MET A 650 -23.26 -29.79 12.41
CA MET A 650 -24.19 -28.82 11.85
C MET A 650 -24.93 -29.42 10.64
N ALA A 651 -26.22 -29.11 10.51
CA ALA A 651 -27.00 -29.38 9.30
C ALA A 651 -26.75 -28.33 8.21
N ASN A 652 -26.46 -27.10 8.61
CA ASN A 652 -26.10 -25.97 7.75
C ASN A 652 -25.31 -24.93 8.59
N SER A 653 -24.90 -23.80 8.03
CA SER A 653 -24.01 -22.83 8.68
C SER A 653 -24.55 -22.21 9.99
N LEU A 654 -25.84 -22.36 10.28
CA LEU A 654 -26.52 -21.77 11.43
C LEU A 654 -27.29 -22.78 12.30
N ARG A 655 -27.50 -24.01 11.81
CA ARG A 655 -28.37 -25.01 12.45
C ARG A 655 -27.68 -26.33 12.70
N THR A 656 -27.99 -26.92 13.84
CA THR A 656 -27.78 -28.35 14.10
C THR A 656 -28.98 -29.14 13.53
N PRO A 657 -28.92 -30.48 13.49
CA PRO A 657 -30.08 -31.29 13.13
C PRO A 657 -31.32 -31.07 14.03
N THR A 658 -31.13 -30.52 15.24
CA THR A 658 -32.20 -30.36 16.25
C THR A 658 -32.64 -28.92 16.48
N GLY A 659 -31.94 -27.91 15.96
CA GLY A 659 -32.29 -26.51 16.18
C GLY A 659 -31.28 -25.50 15.64
N VAL A 660 -31.45 -24.24 16.01
CA VAL A 660 -30.52 -23.16 15.66
C VAL A 660 -29.37 -23.10 16.65
N GLN A 661 -28.14 -23.03 16.14
CA GLN A 661 -26.95 -22.85 16.96
C GLN A 661 -26.80 -21.36 17.32
N PHE A 662 -26.96 -21.06 18.60
CA PHE A 662 -27.08 -19.68 19.09
C PHE A 662 -25.86 -18.80 18.80
N THR A 663 -24.65 -19.34 18.98
CA THR A 663 -23.39 -18.60 18.74
C THR A 663 -23.23 -18.23 17.26
N MET A 664 -23.43 -19.18 16.35
CA MET A 664 -23.32 -18.96 14.90
C MET A 664 -24.34 -17.94 14.41
N LYS A 665 -25.59 -18.06 14.89
CA LYS A 665 -26.66 -17.07 14.68
C LYS A 665 -26.25 -15.67 15.12
N ASN A 666 -25.69 -15.53 16.31
CA ASN A 666 -25.30 -14.22 16.82
C ASN A 666 -24.14 -13.62 16.03
N TYR A 667 -23.18 -14.43 15.59
CA TYR A 667 -22.10 -13.95 14.72
C TYR A 667 -22.63 -13.44 13.36
N ALA A 668 -23.58 -14.16 12.76
CA ALA A 668 -24.26 -13.72 11.55
C ALA A 668 -25.00 -12.39 11.74
N ARG A 669 -25.74 -12.27 12.84
CA ARG A 669 -26.45 -11.04 13.20
C ARG A 669 -25.49 -9.88 13.51
N CYS A 670 -24.38 -10.12 14.20
CA CYS A 670 -23.34 -9.11 14.42
C CYS A 670 -22.79 -8.58 13.10
N ARG A 671 -22.54 -9.45 12.12
CA ARG A 671 -22.11 -9.04 10.78
C ARG A 671 -23.14 -8.15 10.09
N GLY A 672 -24.42 -8.54 10.14
CA GLY A 672 -25.53 -7.71 9.65
C GLY A 672 -25.58 -6.34 10.33
N GLY A 673 -25.41 -6.30 11.65
CA GLY A 673 -25.39 -5.08 12.45
C GLY A 673 -24.22 -4.15 12.13
N VAL A 674 -23.03 -4.70 11.88
CA VAL A 674 -21.85 -3.91 11.46
C VAL A 674 -22.07 -3.28 10.09
N ARG A 675 -22.60 -4.04 9.13
CA ARG A 675 -22.92 -3.50 7.78
C ARG A 675 -23.97 -2.41 7.84
N ALA A 676 -25.02 -2.64 8.61
CA ALA A 676 -26.06 -1.63 8.81
C ALA A 676 -25.49 -0.36 9.44
N ALA A 677 -24.66 -0.48 10.48
CA ALA A 677 -24.05 0.67 11.14
C ALA A 677 -23.08 1.43 10.23
N THR A 678 -22.19 0.73 9.52
CA THR A 678 -21.17 1.35 8.66
C THR A 678 -21.74 1.97 7.37
N GLY A 679 -22.90 1.49 6.90
CA GLY A 679 -23.62 2.06 5.76
C GLY A 679 -24.59 3.20 6.12
N ASP A 680 -24.77 3.52 7.40
CA ASP A 680 -25.73 4.52 7.86
C ASP A 680 -25.13 5.94 7.85
N ALA A 681 -25.94 6.92 7.43
CA ALA A 681 -25.53 8.32 7.39
C ALA A 681 -25.13 8.89 8.76
N ARG A 682 -25.71 8.38 9.87
CA ARG A 682 -25.37 8.82 11.24
C ARG A 682 -23.95 8.45 11.66
N ALA A 683 -23.39 7.39 11.09
CA ALA A 683 -22.07 6.89 11.41
C ALA A 683 -20.95 7.59 10.62
N VAL A 684 -21.30 8.41 9.62
CA VAL A 684 -20.35 9.18 8.83
C VAL A 684 -19.52 10.09 9.74
N GLY A 685 -18.20 10.04 9.59
CA GLY A 685 -17.25 10.76 10.45
C GLY A 685 -16.88 10.04 11.75
N TYR A 686 -17.52 8.91 12.07
CA TYR A 686 -17.20 8.09 13.24
C TYR A 686 -16.69 6.70 12.84
N LEU A 687 -17.47 5.98 12.04
CA LEU A 687 -17.13 4.63 11.57
C LEU A 687 -16.60 4.70 10.13
N LEU A 688 -15.58 3.89 9.85
CA LEU A 688 -15.03 3.70 8.51
C LEU A 688 -15.80 2.61 7.76
N PRO A 689 -15.78 2.63 6.41
CA PRO A 689 -16.25 1.50 5.62
C PRO A 689 -15.57 0.20 6.08
N GLN A 690 -16.38 -0.87 6.17
CA GLN A 690 -15.90 -2.18 6.58
C GLN A 690 -14.83 -2.70 5.61
N GLY A 691 -13.66 -3.05 6.15
CA GLY A 691 -12.57 -3.69 5.43
C GLY A 691 -12.79 -5.20 5.29
N LEU A 692 -11.71 -5.97 5.36
CA LEU A 692 -11.79 -7.44 5.33
C LEU A 692 -12.07 -8.02 6.71
N GLU A 693 -12.81 -9.13 6.74
CA GLU A 693 -13.04 -9.92 7.96
C GLU A 693 -11.99 -11.03 8.07
N PRO A 694 -11.26 -11.19 9.19
CA PRO A 694 -10.19 -12.19 9.31
C PRO A 694 -10.78 -13.60 9.48
N HIS A 695 -10.85 -14.35 8.38
CA HIS A 695 -11.48 -15.69 8.31
C HIS A 695 -10.53 -16.82 7.98
N ASN A 696 -9.41 -16.55 7.30
CA ASN A 696 -8.55 -17.58 6.75
C ASN A 696 -7.30 -17.80 7.64
N TRP A 697 -7.47 -18.42 8.79
CA TRP A 697 -6.39 -18.70 9.73
C TRP A 697 -6.62 -20.03 10.46
N GLU A 698 -5.54 -20.62 10.95
CA GLU A 698 -5.54 -21.91 11.63
C GLU A 698 -6.04 -21.79 13.06
N ILE A 699 -7.05 -22.60 13.39
CA ILE A 699 -7.68 -22.62 14.71
C ILE A 699 -7.05 -23.71 15.58
N GLY A 700 -6.65 -23.34 16.79
CA GLY A 700 -6.30 -24.23 17.88
C GLY A 700 -4.89 -24.80 17.93
N ASN A 701 -4.58 -25.57 18.97
CA ASN A 701 -3.32 -26.30 19.14
C ASN A 701 -3.61 -27.79 18.91
N LEU A 702 -3.12 -28.35 17.79
CA LEU A 702 -3.35 -29.75 17.43
C LEU A 702 -2.45 -30.74 18.20
N ASN A 703 -1.48 -30.23 18.98
CA ASN A 703 -0.41 -31.02 19.58
C ASN A 703 -0.50 -31.19 21.11
N SER A 704 -1.56 -30.74 21.77
CA SER A 704 -1.76 -30.93 23.21
C SER A 704 -2.77 -32.03 23.53
N ALA A 705 -2.62 -32.65 24.71
CA ALA A 705 -3.51 -33.71 25.18
C ALA A 705 -5.01 -33.31 25.09
N PRO A 706 -5.95 -34.26 24.90
CA PRO A 706 -7.36 -33.98 24.57
C PRO A 706 -8.12 -33.02 25.49
N ALA A 707 -7.62 -32.77 26.71
CA ALA A 707 -8.21 -31.85 27.68
C ALA A 707 -7.78 -30.37 27.51
N LEU A 708 -6.90 -30.05 26.56
CA LEU A 708 -6.36 -28.70 26.28
C LEU A 708 -6.64 -28.21 24.84
N LEU A 709 -7.53 -28.89 24.11
CA LEU A 709 -7.86 -28.57 22.73
C LEU A 709 -8.70 -27.30 22.66
N ASP A 710 -8.04 -26.21 22.28
CA ASP A 710 -8.67 -24.92 22.13
C ASP A 710 -9.15 -24.70 20.71
N TYR A 711 -10.39 -25.06 20.41
CA TYR A 711 -10.98 -24.91 19.08
C TYR A 711 -11.54 -23.51 18.79
N LEU A 712 -11.23 -22.54 19.64
CA LEU A 712 -11.94 -21.26 19.66
C LEU A 712 -11.05 -20.07 19.33
N HIS A 713 -9.73 -20.29 19.31
CA HIS A 713 -8.72 -19.24 19.14
C HIS A 713 -7.70 -19.62 18.06
N PRO A 714 -6.97 -18.62 17.52
CA PRO A 714 -5.86 -18.88 16.62
C PRO A 714 -4.82 -19.82 17.24
N ALA A 715 -4.26 -20.69 16.39
CA ALA A 715 -3.16 -21.55 16.73
C ALA A 715 -1.94 -20.75 17.17
N LEU A 716 -1.18 -21.30 18.12
CA LEU A 716 -0.02 -20.65 18.73
C LEU A 716 1.31 -21.29 18.31
N ASP A 717 1.24 -22.48 17.71
CA ASP A 717 2.37 -23.31 17.28
C ASP A 717 2.61 -23.25 15.76
N THR A 718 1.95 -22.32 15.06
CA THR A 718 2.11 -22.08 13.62
C THR A 718 1.84 -20.61 13.27
N LEU A 719 2.57 -20.07 12.28
CA LEU A 719 2.33 -18.73 11.75
C LEU A 719 0.94 -18.61 11.11
N ASP A 720 0.37 -19.72 10.64
CA ASP A 720 -0.98 -19.78 10.09
C ASP A 720 -2.08 -19.46 11.11
N GLY A 721 -1.77 -19.50 12.42
CA GLY A 721 -2.69 -19.17 13.49
C GLY A 721 -2.70 -17.67 13.83
N SER A 722 -2.15 -17.31 14.99
CA SER A 722 -2.21 -15.94 15.51
C SER A 722 -1.49 -14.92 14.61
N GLY A 723 -0.41 -15.32 13.94
CA GLY A 723 0.30 -14.48 12.98
C GLY A 723 -0.58 -14.11 11.79
N GLN A 724 -1.24 -15.10 11.19
CA GLN A 724 -2.15 -14.91 10.05
C GLN A 724 -3.43 -14.15 10.43
N TYR A 725 -3.97 -14.39 11.63
CA TYR A 725 -5.09 -13.60 12.17
C TYR A 725 -4.71 -12.11 12.28
N LEU A 726 -3.57 -11.78 12.90
CA LEU A 726 -3.14 -10.37 13.04
C LEU A 726 -2.76 -9.73 11.70
N THR A 727 -2.21 -10.51 10.78
CA THR A 727 -1.94 -10.08 9.39
C THR A 727 -3.24 -9.66 8.71
N GLN A 728 -4.27 -10.51 8.72
CA GLN A 728 -5.58 -10.18 8.16
C GLN A 728 -6.26 -9.02 8.89
N LEU A 729 -6.15 -8.96 10.22
CA LEU A 729 -6.69 -7.84 11.00
C LEU A 729 -6.06 -6.51 10.56
N MET A 730 -4.75 -6.47 10.36
CA MET A 730 -4.04 -5.28 9.90
C MET A 730 -4.39 -4.92 8.45
N LEU A 731 -4.40 -5.90 7.54
CA LEU A 731 -4.84 -5.70 6.15
C LEU A 731 -6.27 -5.14 6.12
N GLY A 732 -7.16 -5.61 7.00
CA GLY A 732 -8.52 -5.11 7.13
C GLY A 732 -8.56 -3.65 7.57
N ALA A 733 -7.81 -3.30 8.61
CA ALA A 733 -7.70 -1.93 9.10
C ALA A 733 -7.13 -1.00 8.01
N LEU A 734 -6.03 -1.38 7.36
CA LEU A 734 -5.40 -0.65 6.25
C LEU A 734 -6.35 -0.50 5.06
N ARG A 735 -7.19 -1.51 4.80
CA ARG A 735 -8.21 -1.42 3.76
C ARG A 735 -9.35 -0.46 4.12
N SER A 736 -9.80 -0.47 5.38
CA SER A 736 -10.82 0.46 5.90
C SER A 736 -10.35 1.91 5.87
N ILE A 737 -9.10 2.17 6.26
CA ILE A 737 -8.49 3.50 6.14
C ILE A 737 -8.02 3.79 4.71
N GLY A 738 -8.38 2.96 3.72
CA GLY A 738 -8.04 3.20 2.33
C GLY A 738 -6.54 3.39 2.09
N VAL A 739 -5.65 2.76 2.83
CA VAL A 739 -4.24 2.65 2.43
C VAL A 739 -4.12 1.58 1.36
N LEU A 740 -4.75 0.42 1.61
CA LEU A 740 -4.97 -0.60 0.60
C LEU A 740 -6.20 -0.24 -0.23
N LYS A 741 -6.11 -0.43 -1.54
CA LYS A 741 -7.11 0.11 -2.47
C LYS A 741 -7.73 -0.91 -3.42
N TRP A 742 -7.27 -2.17 -3.41
CA TRP A 742 -8.03 -3.25 -4.05
C TRP A 742 -9.48 -3.24 -3.54
N PRO A 743 -10.50 -3.55 -4.35
CA PRO A 743 -11.89 -3.66 -3.88
C PRO A 743 -11.99 -4.61 -2.69
N VAL A 744 -12.93 -4.40 -1.77
CA VAL A 744 -13.11 -5.33 -0.64
C VAL A 744 -13.42 -6.72 -1.22
N PRO A 745 -12.61 -7.75 -0.91
CA PRO A 745 -12.82 -9.10 -1.44
C PRO A 745 -14.19 -9.63 -1.07
N GLU A 746 -15.05 -9.78 -2.06
CA GLU A 746 -16.38 -10.37 -1.94
C GLU A 746 -16.81 -10.97 -3.26
N PHE A 747 -17.78 -11.87 -3.23
CA PHE A 747 -18.41 -12.38 -4.44
C PHE A 747 -19.44 -11.36 -4.94
N ASP A 748 -19.06 -10.54 -5.91
CA ASP A 748 -19.90 -9.48 -6.48
C ASP A 748 -20.21 -9.70 -7.96
N GLN A 749 -19.74 -10.82 -8.52
CA GLN A 749 -19.95 -11.19 -9.90
C GLN A 749 -20.55 -12.59 -10.00
N VAL A 750 -21.43 -12.80 -10.98
CA VAL A 750 -22.16 -14.05 -11.16
C VAL A 750 -22.47 -14.35 -12.63
N PHE A 751 -22.42 -15.64 -12.96
CA PHE A 751 -22.89 -16.19 -14.23
C PHE A 751 -23.75 -17.42 -13.96
N TRP A 752 -24.97 -17.42 -14.49
CA TRP A 752 -25.88 -18.57 -14.41
C TRP A 752 -25.88 -19.32 -15.74
N ALA A 753 -25.62 -20.63 -15.70
CA ALA A 753 -25.79 -21.47 -16.88
C ALA A 753 -27.26 -21.42 -17.34
N ALA A 754 -27.49 -21.31 -18.65
CA ALA A 754 -28.84 -21.18 -19.19
C ALA A 754 -29.75 -22.37 -18.82
N ASP A 755 -29.19 -23.57 -18.78
CA ASP A 755 -29.88 -24.81 -18.38
C ASP A 755 -29.99 -24.99 -16.86
N GLY A 756 -29.37 -24.11 -16.06
CA GLY A 756 -29.34 -24.21 -14.60
C GLY A 756 -28.43 -25.29 -14.04
N SER A 757 -27.59 -25.90 -14.88
CA SER A 757 -26.68 -26.98 -14.44
C SER A 757 -25.65 -26.49 -13.42
N TYR A 758 -25.23 -25.22 -13.51
CA TYR A 758 -24.29 -24.61 -12.56
C TYR A 758 -24.47 -23.08 -12.46
N VAL A 759 -23.81 -22.52 -11.45
CA VAL A 759 -23.55 -21.08 -11.34
C VAL A 759 -22.06 -20.86 -11.11
N GLU A 760 -21.51 -19.82 -11.71
CA GLU A 760 -20.16 -19.34 -11.45
C GLU A 760 -20.21 -18.00 -10.71
N VAL A 761 -19.38 -17.87 -9.69
CA VAL A 761 -19.28 -16.67 -8.85
C VAL A 761 -17.81 -16.29 -8.67
N TRP A 762 -17.52 -15.00 -8.68
CA TRP A 762 -16.15 -14.50 -8.52
C TRP A 762 -16.13 -13.10 -7.92
N SER A 763 -14.92 -12.61 -7.62
CA SER A 763 -14.69 -11.28 -7.06
C SER A 763 -14.13 -10.33 -8.12
N SER A 764 -14.62 -9.11 -8.15
CA SER A 764 -13.99 -8.01 -8.89
C SER A 764 -12.63 -7.59 -8.31
N ALA A 765 -12.34 -7.98 -7.06
CA ALA A 765 -11.06 -7.68 -6.42
C ALA A 765 -9.89 -8.51 -6.99
N GLY A 766 -10.17 -9.68 -7.57
CA GLY A 766 -9.16 -10.58 -8.13
C GLY A 766 -9.65 -12.03 -8.25
N ASP A 767 -8.79 -12.91 -8.77
CA ASP A 767 -9.07 -14.34 -8.91
C ASP A 767 -9.30 -15.01 -7.55
N VAL A 768 -10.29 -15.90 -7.48
CA VAL A 768 -10.63 -16.66 -6.28
C VAL A 768 -9.83 -17.96 -6.24
N THR A 769 -9.25 -18.28 -5.08
CA THR A 769 -8.59 -19.56 -4.79
C THR A 769 -8.88 -19.99 -3.35
N THR A 770 -8.14 -20.97 -2.84
CA THR A 770 -8.09 -21.36 -1.43
C THR A 770 -6.64 -21.53 -0.98
N THR A 771 -6.36 -21.39 0.32
CA THR A 771 -4.98 -21.59 0.85
C THR A 771 -4.42 -22.96 0.49
N ARG A 772 -5.26 -24.00 0.46
CA ARG A 772 -4.90 -25.35 0.04
C ARG A 772 -4.38 -25.38 -1.40
N LYS A 773 -5.10 -24.76 -2.34
CA LYS A 773 -4.69 -24.69 -3.75
C LYS A 773 -3.51 -23.74 -3.98
N GLN A 774 -3.48 -22.58 -3.31
CA GLN A 774 -2.36 -21.65 -3.37
C GLN A 774 -1.04 -22.34 -2.99
N ARG A 775 -1.09 -23.26 -2.00
CA ARG A 775 0.08 -24.03 -1.54
C ARG A 775 0.31 -25.34 -2.30
N GLY A 776 -0.47 -25.64 -3.33
CA GLY A 776 -0.37 -26.89 -4.08
C GLY A 776 -0.58 -28.16 -3.23
N MET A 777 -1.34 -28.05 -2.14
CA MET A 777 -1.60 -29.17 -1.24
C MET A 777 -2.62 -30.13 -1.84
N ALA A 778 -2.55 -31.40 -1.42
CA ALA A 778 -3.54 -32.41 -1.79
C ALA A 778 -4.96 -31.99 -1.38
N SER A 779 -5.96 -32.40 -2.19
CA SER A 779 -7.38 -32.18 -1.88
C SER A 779 -7.73 -32.72 -0.49
N ILE A 780 -8.69 -32.08 0.17
CA ILE A 780 -9.16 -32.47 1.51
C ILE A 780 -9.83 -33.86 1.52
N GLY A 781 -10.23 -34.37 0.34
CA GLY A 781 -10.87 -35.66 0.18
C GLY A 781 -12.38 -35.55 0.00
N THR A 782 -13.06 -36.69 0.06
CA THR A 782 -14.51 -36.81 -0.25
C THR A 782 -15.27 -37.63 0.79
N SER A 783 -14.71 -37.82 1.99
CA SER A 783 -15.37 -38.62 3.04
C SER A 783 -16.57 -37.90 3.65
N GLU A 784 -16.61 -36.57 3.57
CA GLU A 784 -17.76 -35.76 3.97
C GLU A 784 -18.35 -35.06 2.75
N ALA A 785 -19.68 -34.98 2.66
CA ALA A 785 -20.36 -34.46 1.47
C ALA A 785 -20.11 -32.96 1.23
N HIS A 786 -19.81 -32.17 2.26
CA HIS A 786 -19.53 -30.74 2.12
C HIS A 786 -18.07 -30.43 1.77
N TRP A 787 -17.20 -31.44 1.73
CA TRP A 787 -15.79 -31.26 1.39
C TRP A 787 -15.60 -31.02 -0.11
N THR A 788 -15.44 -29.74 -0.43
CA THR A 788 -15.30 -29.22 -1.79
C THR A 788 -13.97 -28.48 -1.98
N ASP A 789 -13.65 -28.05 -3.21
CA ASP A 789 -12.43 -27.26 -3.43
C ASP A 789 -12.54 -25.86 -2.80
N CYS A 790 -13.75 -25.34 -2.63
CA CYS A 790 -14.05 -24.02 -2.07
C CYS A 790 -15.26 -24.09 -1.12
N PHE A 791 -15.03 -23.96 0.18
CA PHE A 791 -16.02 -24.17 1.22
C PHE A 791 -16.97 -22.97 1.43
N GLY A 792 -18.04 -23.19 2.21
CA GLY A 792 -18.87 -22.13 2.79
C GLY A 792 -20.11 -21.74 1.97
N TRP A 793 -20.46 -22.54 0.97
CA TRP A 793 -21.59 -22.30 0.07
C TRP A 793 -22.84 -23.09 0.46
N GLU A 794 -23.97 -22.42 0.38
CA GLU A 794 -25.31 -22.96 0.64
C GLU A 794 -26.26 -22.44 -0.43
N TRP A 795 -27.42 -23.08 -0.58
CA TRP A 795 -28.49 -22.62 -1.46
C TRP A 795 -29.86 -22.75 -0.81
N CYS A 796 -30.82 -22.00 -1.35
CA CYS A 796 -32.23 -22.07 -0.98
C CYS A 796 -33.12 -21.58 -2.13
N VAL A 797 -34.44 -21.73 -1.96
CA VAL A 797 -35.45 -21.11 -2.84
C VAL A 797 -35.83 -19.75 -2.25
N GLY A 798 -35.76 -18.69 -3.05
CA GLY A 798 -36.09 -17.33 -2.64
C GLY A 798 -34.97 -16.65 -1.85
N ALA A 799 -35.33 -15.71 -0.99
CA ALA A 799 -34.37 -14.97 -0.17
C ALA A 799 -33.81 -15.86 0.96
N PRO A 800 -32.48 -15.92 1.16
CA PRO A 800 -31.88 -16.74 2.21
C PRO A 800 -32.21 -16.17 3.59
N ASP A 801 -32.57 -17.05 4.51
CA ASP A 801 -32.64 -16.72 5.93
C ASP A 801 -31.23 -16.65 6.53
N THR A 802 -30.63 -15.46 6.44
CA THR A 802 -29.26 -15.19 6.88
C THR A 802 -29.10 -15.09 8.40
N TYR A 803 -30.17 -15.30 9.17
CA TYR A 803 -30.17 -15.12 10.62
C TYR A 803 -30.55 -16.36 11.41
N ASP A 804 -31.43 -17.22 10.87
CA ASP A 804 -31.90 -18.44 11.51
C ASP A 804 -31.64 -19.69 10.66
N GLY A 805 -31.13 -19.52 9.43
CA GLY A 805 -30.68 -20.58 8.53
C GLY A 805 -31.79 -21.50 8.04
N VAL A 806 -33.05 -21.09 8.13
CA VAL A 806 -34.18 -21.91 7.69
C VAL A 806 -34.14 -22.07 6.17
N GLY A 807 -34.24 -23.32 5.70
CA GLY A 807 -34.27 -23.62 4.26
C GLY A 807 -32.92 -23.55 3.55
N LEU A 808 -31.83 -23.22 4.26
CA LEU A 808 -30.48 -23.28 3.70
C LEU A 808 -29.99 -24.73 3.62
N THR A 809 -29.49 -25.11 2.45
CA THR A 809 -28.92 -26.43 2.17
C THR A 809 -27.47 -26.28 1.71
N PRO A 810 -26.49 -26.98 2.30
CA PRO A 810 -25.10 -26.93 1.85
C PRO A 810 -24.92 -27.34 0.39
N ILE A 811 -24.03 -26.65 -0.31
CA ILE A 811 -23.53 -27.06 -1.62
C ILE A 811 -22.47 -28.15 -1.41
N ASN A 812 -22.61 -29.27 -2.09
CA ASN A 812 -21.68 -30.40 -2.03
C ASN A 812 -20.71 -30.46 -3.22
N SER A 813 -20.79 -29.48 -4.13
CA SER A 813 -19.89 -29.36 -5.28
C SER A 813 -19.59 -27.89 -5.57
N ALA A 814 -18.41 -27.47 -5.13
CA ALA A 814 -17.85 -26.15 -5.40
C ALA A 814 -16.41 -26.35 -5.91
N THR A 815 -16.14 -25.94 -7.15
CA THR A 815 -14.86 -26.16 -7.84
C THR A 815 -14.28 -24.85 -8.34
N ILE A 816 -12.95 -24.74 -8.35
CA ILE A 816 -12.27 -23.57 -8.92
C ILE A 816 -12.01 -23.83 -10.40
N VAL A 817 -12.53 -22.95 -11.25
CA VAL A 817 -12.43 -23.01 -12.71
C VAL A 817 -11.73 -21.77 -13.27
N ALA A 818 -11.16 -21.90 -14.47
CA ALA A 818 -10.43 -20.83 -15.13
C ALA A 818 -11.30 -19.57 -15.36
N ALA A 819 -10.70 -18.40 -15.23
CA ALA A 819 -11.38 -17.11 -15.36
C ALA A 819 -11.83 -16.78 -16.80
N ASP A 820 -11.33 -17.52 -17.79
CA ASP A 820 -11.66 -17.38 -19.22
C ASP A 820 -13.05 -17.91 -19.61
N GLY A 821 -13.77 -18.55 -18.66
CA GLY A 821 -15.10 -19.11 -18.89
C GLY A 821 -15.08 -20.47 -19.61
N SER A 822 -13.91 -21.09 -19.82
CA SER A 822 -13.78 -22.43 -20.40
C SER A 822 -14.38 -23.52 -19.50
N GLY A 823 -14.50 -23.25 -18.20
CA GLY A 823 -14.92 -24.22 -17.19
C GLY A 823 -13.84 -25.27 -16.86
N ALA A 824 -12.63 -25.12 -17.38
CA ALA A 824 -11.50 -25.99 -17.04
C ALA A 824 -11.12 -25.79 -15.56
N SER A 825 -10.76 -26.88 -14.87
CA SER A 825 -10.24 -26.80 -13.50
C SER A 825 -8.99 -25.93 -13.44
N ALA A 826 -8.91 -25.07 -12.43
CA ALA A 826 -7.80 -24.15 -12.24
C ALA A 826 -7.33 -24.11 -10.78
N SER A 827 -6.13 -23.56 -10.57
CA SER A 827 -5.62 -23.22 -9.23
C SER A 827 -6.26 -21.94 -8.69
N GLN A 828 -6.70 -21.04 -9.57
CA GLN A 828 -7.36 -19.78 -9.25
C GLN A 828 -8.31 -19.36 -10.39
N GLY A 829 -9.35 -18.61 -10.09
CA GLY A 829 -10.29 -18.07 -11.08
C GLY A 829 -11.68 -17.85 -10.50
N ARG A 830 -12.69 -18.53 -11.05
CA ARG A 830 -14.09 -18.47 -10.60
C ARG A 830 -14.44 -19.70 -9.77
N VAL A 831 -15.44 -19.57 -8.90
CA VAL A 831 -16.00 -20.72 -8.19
C VAL A 831 -17.24 -21.18 -8.93
N ARG A 832 -17.24 -22.42 -9.42
CA ARG A 832 -18.40 -23.08 -10.02
C ARG A 832 -19.11 -23.92 -8.96
N LEU A 833 -20.38 -23.61 -8.73
CA LEU A 833 -21.27 -24.31 -7.80
C LEU A 833 -22.26 -25.16 -8.57
N VAL A 834 -22.48 -26.40 -8.11
CA VAL A 834 -23.52 -27.29 -8.61
C VAL A 834 -24.48 -27.62 -7.47
N LYS A 835 -25.77 -27.61 -7.79
CA LYS A 835 -26.83 -27.91 -6.83
C LYS A 835 -26.73 -29.40 -6.41
N PRO A 836 -26.92 -29.74 -5.13
CA PRO A 836 -26.85 -31.12 -4.65
C PRO A 836 -27.83 -32.07 -5.34
N SER A 837 -28.97 -31.55 -5.78
CA SER A 837 -29.96 -32.28 -6.57
C SER A 837 -30.73 -31.35 -7.51
N GLY A 838 -30.99 -31.83 -8.73
CA GLY A 838 -31.68 -31.07 -9.78
C GLY A 838 -30.83 -29.93 -10.36
N THR A 839 -31.49 -29.02 -11.07
CA THR A 839 -30.90 -27.78 -11.61
C THR A 839 -31.30 -26.59 -10.75
N PHE A 840 -30.52 -25.52 -10.81
CA PHE A 840 -30.96 -24.23 -10.30
C PHE A 840 -32.20 -23.78 -11.10
N ALA A 841 -33.23 -23.26 -10.44
CA ALA A 841 -34.43 -22.69 -11.07
C ALA A 841 -34.46 -21.17 -10.87
N ALA A 842 -35.29 -20.47 -11.64
CA ALA A 842 -35.52 -19.04 -11.40
C ALA A 842 -36.00 -18.82 -9.95
N GLY A 843 -35.41 -17.86 -9.25
CA GLY A 843 -35.64 -17.62 -7.83
C GLY A 843 -34.81 -18.48 -6.87
N ASP A 844 -34.03 -19.46 -7.34
CA ASP A 844 -33.03 -20.11 -6.48
C ASP A 844 -31.90 -19.12 -6.15
N THR A 845 -31.41 -19.17 -4.91
CA THR A 845 -30.33 -18.31 -4.43
C THR A 845 -29.18 -19.14 -3.91
N VAL A 846 -27.96 -18.80 -4.34
CA VAL A 846 -26.73 -19.27 -3.69
C VAL A 846 -26.26 -18.23 -2.68
N PHE A 847 -25.70 -18.72 -1.58
CA PHE A 847 -25.37 -17.93 -0.41
C PHE A 847 -24.02 -18.35 0.16
N PHE A 848 -23.18 -17.37 0.48
CA PHE A 848 -21.88 -17.59 1.10
C PHE A 848 -21.87 -17.12 2.55
N GLY A 849 -21.47 -18.00 3.47
CA GLY A 849 -21.02 -17.63 4.82
C GLY A 849 -22.08 -17.13 5.80
N GLY A 850 -23.13 -17.93 6.01
CA GLY A 850 -24.25 -17.62 6.91
C GLY A 850 -23.97 -17.54 8.40
N GLY A 851 -22.97 -18.26 8.91
CA GLY A 851 -22.58 -18.25 10.33
C GLY A 851 -21.37 -17.37 10.62
N ALA A 852 -20.50 -17.79 11.54
CA ALA A 852 -19.22 -17.14 11.78
C ALA A 852 -18.17 -17.38 10.65
N GLY A 853 -18.64 -17.54 9.40
CA GLY A 853 -17.83 -17.82 8.21
C GLY A 853 -17.70 -19.31 7.85
N THR A 854 -18.52 -20.20 8.43
CA THR A 854 -18.12 -21.61 8.58
C THR A 854 -18.35 -22.46 7.33
N GLY A 855 -17.27 -22.67 6.58
CA GLY A 855 -17.10 -23.87 5.76
C GLY A 855 -17.14 -25.18 6.56
N THR A 856 -17.06 -25.09 7.89
CA THR A 856 -17.10 -26.21 8.83
C THR A 856 -18.55 -26.62 9.14
N LEU A 857 -18.91 -27.87 8.86
CA LEU A 857 -20.21 -28.48 9.16
C LEU A 857 -20.09 -29.74 10.03
N VAL A 858 -18.95 -30.43 10.04
CA VAL A 858 -18.75 -31.68 10.79
C VAL A 858 -17.62 -31.52 11.80
N HIS A 859 -18.01 -31.44 13.08
CA HIS A 859 -17.08 -31.43 14.21
C HIS A 859 -16.78 -32.85 14.70
N PRO A 860 -15.52 -33.23 15.01
CA PRO A 860 -14.28 -32.46 14.87
C PRO A 860 -13.55 -32.67 13.53
N ALA A 861 -14.11 -33.47 12.61
CA ALA A 861 -13.43 -33.90 11.38
C ALA A 861 -12.89 -32.73 10.53
N ASP A 862 -13.68 -31.66 10.38
CA ASP A 862 -13.28 -30.47 9.63
C ASP A 862 -12.07 -29.74 10.23
N VAL A 863 -12.02 -29.67 11.56
CA VAL A 863 -10.90 -29.05 12.26
C VAL A 863 -9.64 -29.89 12.07
N ASN A 864 -9.75 -31.21 12.27
CA ASN A 864 -8.63 -32.13 12.13
C ASN A 864 -8.08 -32.18 10.70
N ASN A 865 -8.93 -32.01 9.68
CA ASN A 865 -8.52 -31.97 8.27
C ASN A 865 -8.15 -30.56 7.77
N ARG A 866 -8.08 -29.58 8.68
CA ARG A 866 -7.71 -28.18 8.39
C ARG A 866 -8.60 -27.59 7.30
N ALA A 867 -9.92 -27.74 7.46
CA ALA A 867 -10.94 -27.21 6.52
C ALA A 867 -10.83 -25.70 6.28
N TRP A 868 -10.23 -24.96 7.22
CA TRP A 868 -9.94 -23.53 7.05
C TRP A 868 -9.11 -23.26 5.78
N LEU A 869 -8.24 -24.20 5.36
CA LEU A 869 -7.44 -24.09 4.14
C LEU A 869 -8.28 -24.04 2.86
N ASN A 870 -9.55 -24.48 2.92
CA ASN A 870 -10.50 -24.51 1.81
C ASN A 870 -11.49 -23.33 1.84
N LEU A 871 -11.38 -22.42 2.81
CA LEU A 871 -12.13 -21.17 2.77
C LEU A 871 -11.64 -20.32 1.58
N PRO A 872 -12.55 -19.63 0.87
CA PRO A 872 -12.16 -18.83 -0.26
C PRO A 872 -11.27 -17.67 0.16
N ILE A 873 -10.24 -17.44 -0.65
CA ILE A 873 -9.39 -16.26 -0.62
C ILE A 873 -9.33 -15.64 -2.02
N VAL A 874 -9.13 -14.32 -2.07
CA VAL A 874 -8.96 -13.59 -3.34
C VAL A 874 -7.51 -13.14 -3.47
N MET A 875 -6.92 -13.45 -4.63
CA MET A 875 -5.55 -13.10 -4.97
C MET A 875 -5.42 -11.61 -5.26
N VAL A 876 -5.11 -10.85 -4.20
CA VAL A 876 -4.82 -9.41 -4.29
C VAL A 876 -3.32 -9.10 -4.17
N GLY A 877 -2.49 -10.14 -4.04
CA GLY A 877 -1.04 -10.02 -3.85
C GLY A 877 -0.65 -9.46 -2.47
N ALA A 878 -1.52 -9.57 -1.48
CA ALA A 878 -1.22 -9.11 -0.12
C ALA A 878 -0.30 -10.09 0.60
N LEU A 879 0.55 -9.55 1.47
CA LEU A 879 1.46 -10.34 2.27
C LEU A 879 0.72 -11.17 3.31
N GLN A 880 1.09 -12.45 3.36
CA GLN A 880 0.67 -13.39 4.39
C GLN A 880 1.62 -13.32 5.58
N ALA A 881 1.29 -14.03 6.68
CA ALA A 881 2.11 -14.02 7.89
C ALA A 881 3.54 -14.55 7.70
N ASP A 882 3.75 -15.40 6.70
CA ASP A 882 5.07 -15.93 6.32
C ASP A 882 5.87 -14.98 5.42
N GLY A 883 5.33 -13.81 5.09
CA GLY A 883 5.96 -12.81 4.22
C GLY A 883 5.80 -13.11 2.72
N THR A 884 5.02 -14.13 2.33
CA THR A 884 4.76 -14.42 0.92
C THR A 884 3.55 -13.64 0.40
N PRO A 885 3.55 -13.18 -0.87
CA PRO A 885 2.34 -12.65 -1.49
C PRO A 885 1.29 -13.76 -1.64
N GLY A 886 0.04 -13.44 -1.30
CA GLY A 886 -1.05 -14.41 -1.32
C GLY A 886 -2.44 -13.78 -1.34
N GLY A 887 -3.44 -14.64 -1.18
CA GLY A 887 -4.83 -14.23 -1.13
C GLY A 887 -5.28 -13.75 0.26
N VAL A 888 -6.33 -12.93 0.29
CA VAL A 888 -6.97 -12.48 1.54
C VAL A 888 -8.36 -13.06 1.67
N SER A 889 -8.87 -13.14 2.90
CA SER A 889 -10.20 -13.68 3.17
C SER A 889 -11.31 -12.92 2.44
N VAL A 890 -12.30 -13.68 1.98
CA VAL A 890 -13.51 -13.14 1.36
C VAL A 890 -14.54 -12.75 2.41
N ARG A 891 -15.17 -11.59 2.22
CA ARG A 891 -16.25 -11.08 3.05
C ARG A 891 -17.51 -11.96 2.91
N PRO A 892 -18.09 -12.48 4.01
CA PRO A 892 -19.28 -13.36 3.99
C PRO A 892 -20.60 -12.68 3.59
N MET A 893 -21.73 -13.37 3.77
CA MET A 893 -23.09 -12.87 3.58
C MET A 893 -23.33 -12.23 2.20
N VAL A 894 -22.91 -12.93 1.15
CA VAL A 894 -23.30 -12.62 -0.22
C VAL A 894 -24.42 -13.57 -0.62
N SER A 895 -25.47 -13.04 -1.25
CA SER A 895 -26.56 -13.80 -1.83
C SER A 895 -26.76 -13.42 -3.30
N LEU A 896 -26.81 -14.42 -4.17
CA LEU A 896 -26.98 -14.24 -5.61
C LEU A 896 -28.17 -15.08 -6.06
N THR A 897 -29.23 -14.42 -6.53
CA THR A 897 -30.48 -15.07 -6.96
C THR A 897 -30.49 -15.23 -8.47
N ARG A 898 -30.92 -16.41 -8.93
CA ARG A 898 -31.13 -16.67 -10.35
C ARG A 898 -32.32 -15.84 -10.86
N PRO A 899 -32.15 -15.03 -11.91
CA PRO A 899 -33.22 -14.19 -12.47
C PRO A 899 -34.36 -15.00 -13.08
#